data_AF-A0A9D5W777-F1
#
_entry.id   AF-A0A9D5W777-F1
#
_cell.length_a   1.000
_cell.length_b   1.000
_cell.length_c   1.000
_cell.angle_alpha   90.00
_cell.angle_beta   90.00
_cell.angle_gamma   90.00
#
_symmetry.space_group_name_H-M   'P 1'
#
loop_
_entity.id
_entity.type
_entity.pdbx_description
1 polymer ?
#
loop_
_entity_poly.entity_id
_entity_poly.type
_entity_poly.pdbx_seq_one_letter_code
_entity_poly.pdbx_strand_id
1 'polypeptide(L)'
;MSSKNKRDILFNYYPSHSVDEKSIQDALNSSKLNHWADNDIEGAKLGKILFDILNGTGGTLASKITEASDNDEILNIYLKLPPEISDLPFELINNGGFLLLTHKINIFRLAALRGKDKRRKPNNSPLKLLFMASSPQGVKPVLEYDKEEELILEKMGHIPVDITVEDSGSIDGLYDTLFEINGSDIVHMSGHATIDKDKNPVFCMEDETGNPDMVTHERLWEKLESFKPKMLFLSGCLTGKGDGSGQSFAYKMVQAGIPIVLGWGLSVYDFSATRMGAELYKTIAEGKGIAESIIKTRQLYKDSYHSWHILRAFTDESPLVPIVTPGQKLKYLPRRKLLYKFLGDSQVKVLETGFVGRRRYLQHGINILKGKEHNKFGLLIRGVAGVGKSTLSGKLVERFKDRELIVLHGEFSKVDILTKIRDLVERKKNEKGLNILKSDMGYNEQIKELMKDVFNEIPVIFLFDDFEPVLRSVNGEFRITPDALDAMRPLFYSVDWAEHVTNIIITSRYNFKLEFEGKRLNEKLYDMPLISFTGADLKKKTDSLENIAKSKNKKLYIEYGHGNPLLLEWLDIIAKDERKYDVAELETKLKDRNEDFVRDYLLDLITETEGEEFKTFINKSAVFRTPVGENAFTTYGDKTLLEKAVTMTFMEKEQIGQNDSYYWVTPVLRDMMWDKLDDAEKLKIHDLAYNWYDGEVEKSKENDTKPDPKYLEEALYHATKTDNIFGACKHAVSLGNHMKDLLIYRETASMQKEIAEKIDDAVIEKAIESKDSNVAVLLNDYGFILDDLGEYEKAKEYYEKALNIYSMFFDESHPSVKNTRDNLALTLEALENAKQGKGNHVYFKSLTFKNIRCFKEKQKLDLSANENDFVKWTIILGENGTGKTSLLWFLSQAASDINSRKSNQDLPKNVSYKVTGDFSKGVNIKMNCFAYGAGRRFSPTEFHEEPDKNASDKILVDNTDLKNPEEWLLLADYAAIKESDVQKAAIAKRDKVKEILINVLPDVNNIEINPDKTAPDRNEVKFHTPYGEVFLKDLSLGYKTMAAWMVDLTRRLFDLYPDSNDPLSEPAVVLVDEIDLHLHPAWQRELINFLNSRFTKTQFIVTSHSPLIVQGNNEANIVLLRKEGDHVVLDSSLKHISSWRVDQILTSDIFGLKSAWPKSKEELLNKRKAILSKSELSDDDEKRLEAIEEELGYLPVGETPRDIEAMDIIRKAADYIKKNDQDKKTTNAS
;
A
#
# COMPACT_ATOMS: atom_id res chain seq x y z
N MET A 1 -32.14 75.54 15.44
CA MET A 1 -31.03 74.78 14.81
C MET A 1 -30.92 73.39 15.45
N SER A 2 -31.97 72.55 15.39
CA SER A 2 -32.19 71.52 16.43
C SER A 2 -32.80 70.21 15.90
N SER A 3 -32.19 69.59 14.89
CA SER A 3 -32.69 68.31 14.35
C SER A 3 -31.65 67.36 13.72
N LYS A 4 -30.33 67.65 13.74
CA LYS A 4 -29.33 66.83 13.04
C LYS A 4 -28.62 65.75 13.87
N ASN A 5 -28.73 65.75 15.20
CA ASN A 5 -27.96 64.86 16.10
C ASN A 5 -28.88 63.97 16.97
N LYS A 6 -29.97 63.47 16.38
CA LYS A 6 -30.96 62.63 17.04
C LYS A 6 -31.24 61.40 16.18
N ARG A 7 -31.16 60.20 16.77
CA ARG A 7 -31.48 58.93 16.09
C ARG A 7 -32.70 58.28 16.74
N ASP A 8 -33.71 57.93 15.95
CA ASP A 8 -34.97 57.40 16.45
C ASP A 8 -34.86 55.93 16.89
N ILE A 9 -35.39 55.61 18.06
CA ILE A 9 -35.68 54.24 18.48
C ILE A 9 -37.14 53.93 18.11
N LEU A 10 -37.32 52.80 17.42
CA LEU A 10 -38.62 52.25 17.11
C LEU A 10 -39.00 51.20 18.17
N PHE A 11 -40.12 51.41 18.88
CA PHE A 11 -40.77 50.34 19.66
C PHE A 11 -41.96 49.83 18.88
N ASN A 12 -41.94 48.54 18.51
CA ASN A 12 -43.02 47.89 17.76
C ASN A 12 -43.47 48.76 16.56
N TYR A 13 -42.49 49.21 15.76
CA TYR A 13 -42.65 50.01 14.53
C TYR A 13 -43.02 51.49 14.69
N TYR A 14 -43.34 51.94 15.90
CA TYR A 14 -43.62 53.34 16.17
C TYR A 14 -42.36 54.07 16.68
N PRO A 15 -42.03 55.26 16.16
CA PRO A 15 -41.05 56.15 16.78
C PRO A 15 -41.43 56.39 18.24
N SER A 16 -40.60 55.91 19.16
CA SER A 16 -40.82 56.11 20.59
C SER A 16 -40.26 57.46 21.03
N HIS A 17 -38.98 57.65 20.74
CA HIS A 17 -38.20 58.85 21.03
C HIS A 17 -36.88 58.77 20.26
N SER A 18 -36.15 59.87 20.21
CA SER A 18 -34.81 59.90 19.62
C SER A 18 -33.75 59.99 20.71
N VAL A 19 -32.71 59.16 20.62
CA VAL A 19 -31.52 59.22 21.49
C VAL A 19 -30.62 60.37 21.05
N ASP A 20 -30.01 61.05 22.00
CA ASP A 20 -28.92 61.99 21.73
C ASP A 20 -27.57 61.27 21.57
N GLU A 21 -26.65 61.97 20.93
CA GLU A 21 -25.33 61.46 20.58
C GLU A 21 -24.43 61.20 21.81
N LYS A 22 -24.66 61.89 22.94
CA LYS A 22 -23.88 61.68 24.16
C LYS A 22 -24.26 60.35 24.82
N SER A 23 -25.55 60.06 24.98
CA SER A 23 -26.00 58.76 25.50
C SER A 23 -25.50 57.58 24.66
N ILE A 24 -25.46 57.73 23.33
CA ILE A 24 -24.84 56.76 22.42
C ILE A 24 -23.34 56.59 22.73
N GLN A 25 -22.61 57.69 22.86
CA GLN A 25 -21.16 57.66 23.10
C GLN A 25 -20.80 57.11 24.49
N ASP A 26 -21.61 57.40 25.51
CA ASP A 26 -21.47 56.88 26.87
C ASP A 26 -21.67 55.35 26.89
N ALA A 27 -22.71 54.83 26.21
CA ALA A 27 -22.91 53.38 26.09
C ALA A 27 -21.79 52.67 25.30
N LEU A 28 -21.30 53.29 24.22
CA LEU A 28 -20.14 52.80 23.47
C LEU A 28 -18.85 52.82 24.30
N ASN A 29 -18.66 53.83 25.14
CA ASN A 29 -17.51 53.89 26.03
C ASN A 29 -17.59 52.83 27.14
N SER A 30 -18.76 52.64 27.75
CA SER A 30 -18.98 51.62 28.78
C SER A 30 -18.96 50.19 28.26
N SER A 31 -19.17 49.97 26.95
CA SER A 31 -19.06 48.64 26.35
C SER A 31 -17.64 48.26 25.90
N LYS A 32 -16.68 49.21 25.87
CA LYS A 32 -15.28 48.96 25.49
C LYS A 32 -14.67 47.86 26.36
N LEU A 33 -13.77 47.09 25.75
CA LEU A 33 -13.04 45.96 26.36
C LEU A 33 -13.91 44.79 26.85
N ASN A 34 -15.24 44.82 26.66
CA ASN A 34 -16.18 43.75 27.03
C ASN A 34 -16.18 43.34 28.51
N HIS A 35 -15.67 44.16 29.44
CA HIS A 35 -15.61 43.80 30.88
C HIS A 35 -16.99 43.46 31.49
N TRP A 36 -18.07 43.98 30.89
CA TRP A 36 -19.46 43.65 31.25
C TRP A 36 -19.86 42.18 31.01
N ALA A 37 -19.11 41.40 30.23
CA ALA A 37 -19.48 40.03 29.88
C ALA A 37 -19.35 39.06 31.08
N ASP A 38 -18.31 39.26 31.89
CA ASP A 38 -17.95 38.33 32.97
C ASP A 38 -18.07 38.97 34.37
N ASN A 39 -18.34 40.29 34.44
CA ASN A 39 -18.49 41.07 35.66
C ASN A 39 -19.92 41.66 35.76
N ASP A 40 -20.65 41.25 36.80
CA ASP A 40 -22.04 41.62 37.05
C ASP A 40 -22.22 43.11 37.43
N ILE A 41 -21.25 43.70 38.13
CA ILE A 41 -21.24 45.12 38.50
C ILE A 41 -21.08 46.00 37.25
N GLU A 42 -20.12 45.71 36.38
CA GLU A 42 -19.95 46.44 35.11
C GLU A 42 -21.13 46.18 34.15
N GLY A 43 -21.63 44.94 34.14
CA GLY A 43 -22.85 44.57 33.42
C GLY A 43 -24.08 45.34 33.87
N ALA A 44 -24.26 45.56 35.18
CA ALA A 44 -25.36 46.34 35.73
C ALA A 44 -25.24 47.84 35.38
N LYS A 45 -24.03 48.40 35.39
CA LYS A 45 -23.78 49.80 34.96
C LYS A 45 -24.14 49.99 33.49
N LEU A 46 -23.62 49.15 32.60
CA LEU A 46 -23.94 49.20 31.17
C LEU A 46 -25.43 48.93 30.95
N GLY A 47 -26.00 47.93 31.64
CA GLY A 47 -27.42 47.60 31.62
C GLY A 47 -28.33 48.76 32.02
N LYS A 48 -27.90 49.61 32.96
CA LYS A 48 -28.63 50.83 33.34
C LYS A 48 -28.60 51.89 32.24
N ILE A 49 -27.43 52.13 31.63
CA ILE A 49 -27.31 53.04 30.48
C ILE A 49 -28.19 52.56 29.31
N LEU A 50 -28.17 51.25 29.01
CA LEU A 50 -29.00 50.66 27.95
C LEU A 50 -30.50 50.72 28.29
N PHE A 51 -30.88 50.56 29.56
CA PHE A 51 -32.26 50.76 30.01
C PHE A 51 -32.70 52.21 29.81
N ASP A 52 -31.89 53.19 30.23
CA ASP A 52 -32.22 54.60 30.11
C ASP A 52 -32.31 55.04 28.62
N ILE A 53 -31.45 54.48 27.75
CA ILE A 53 -31.53 54.62 26.28
C ILE A 53 -32.84 54.06 25.72
N LEU A 54 -33.32 52.90 26.18
CA LEU A 54 -34.59 52.35 25.69
C LEU A 54 -35.81 53.03 26.34
N ASN A 55 -35.70 53.48 27.59
CA ASN A 55 -36.80 54.07 28.33
C ASN A 55 -37.15 55.49 27.86
N GLY A 56 -36.13 56.25 27.46
CA GLY A 56 -36.26 57.64 27.05
C GLY A 56 -36.72 58.56 28.17
N THR A 57 -36.78 59.87 27.91
CA THR A 57 -37.24 60.87 28.89
C THR A 57 -38.73 60.75 29.23
N GLY A 58 -39.50 59.98 28.47
CA GLY A 58 -40.94 59.77 28.65
C GLY A 58 -41.30 58.53 29.49
N GLY A 59 -40.34 57.75 29.97
CA GLY A 59 -40.62 56.56 30.80
C GLY A 59 -41.32 55.41 30.04
N THR A 60 -41.19 55.37 28.71
CA THR A 60 -42.01 54.51 27.85
C THR A 60 -41.76 53.02 28.05
N LEU A 61 -40.51 52.62 28.31
CA LEU A 61 -40.20 51.21 28.60
C LEU A 61 -40.72 50.80 29.97
N ALA A 62 -40.50 51.62 31.00
CA ALA A 62 -40.97 51.37 32.36
C ALA A 62 -42.49 51.18 32.40
N SER A 63 -43.25 52.07 31.75
CA SER A 63 -44.71 51.97 31.68
C SER A 63 -45.19 50.65 31.05
N LYS A 64 -44.55 50.20 29.96
CA LYS A 64 -44.91 48.94 29.29
C LYS A 64 -44.52 47.70 30.10
N ILE A 65 -43.45 47.78 30.88
CA ILE A 65 -43.05 46.70 31.80
C ILE A 65 -44.08 46.56 32.92
N THR A 66 -44.55 47.67 33.50
CA THR A 66 -45.63 47.65 34.50
C THR A 66 -46.92 47.09 33.90
N GLU A 67 -47.38 47.61 32.76
CA GLU A 67 -48.59 47.14 32.06
C GLU A 67 -48.54 45.63 31.75
N ALA A 68 -47.42 45.12 31.23
CA ALA A 68 -47.28 43.69 30.96
C ALA A 68 -47.22 42.84 32.25
N SER A 69 -46.61 43.37 33.32
CA SER A 69 -46.51 42.66 34.61
C SER A 69 -47.85 42.57 35.33
N ASP A 70 -48.63 43.65 35.31
CA ASP A 70 -49.98 43.71 35.91
C ASP A 70 -50.96 42.74 35.21
N ASN A 71 -50.76 42.50 33.91
CA ASN A 71 -51.57 41.58 33.10
C ASN A 71 -50.98 40.15 32.98
N ASP A 72 -49.83 39.87 33.62
CA ASP A 72 -49.05 38.62 33.53
C ASP A 72 -48.61 38.21 32.08
N GLU A 73 -48.54 39.19 31.17
CA GLU A 73 -48.23 39.01 29.75
C GLU A 73 -46.72 38.96 29.45
N ILE A 74 -46.36 38.42 28.27
CA ILE A 74 -44.99 38.42 27.76
C ILE A 74 -44.73 39.69 26.94
N LEU A 75 -43.89 40.59 27.47
CA LEU A 75 -43.46 41.79 26.75
C LEU A 75 -42.34 41.46 25.76
N ASN A 76 -42.70 41.34 24.48
CA ASN A 76 -41.74 41.17 23.39
C ASN A 76 -41.34 42.54 22.80
N ILE A 77 -40.07 42.91 22.95
CA ILE A 77 -39.51 44.17 22.48
C ILE A 77 -38.77 43.95 21.16
N TYR A 78 -39.32 44.45 20.06
CA TYR A 78 -38.67 44.40 18.74
C TYR A 78 -37.83 45.66 18.53
N LEU A 79 -36.50 45.51 18.58
CA LEU A 79 -35.54 46.59 18.41
C LEU A 79 -35.07 46.68 16.96
N LYS A 80 -35.30 47.84 16.33
CA LYS A 80 -34.57 48.28 15.14
C LYS A 80 -33.66 49.44 15.55
N LEU A 81 -32.36 49.20 15.51
CA LEU A 81 -31.33 50.10 16.05
C LEU A 81 -30.45 50.67 14.92
N PRO A 82 -29.86 51.87 15.12
CA PRO A 82 -28.78 52.36 14.28
C PRO A 82 -27.57 51.40 14.26
N PRO A 83 -26.86 51.25 13.12
CA PRO A 83 -25.69 50.36 12.99
C PRO A 83 -24.67 50.50 14.13
N GLU A 84 -24.43 51.74 14.57
CA GLU A 84 -23.38 52.08 15.52
C GLU A 84 -23.63 51.55 16.94
N ILE A 85 -24.90 51.29 17.30
CA ILE A 85 -25.28 50.72 18.60
C ILE A 85 -25.96 49.35 18.48
N SER A 86 -26.20 48.87 17.27
CA SER A 86 -26.88 47.60 17.00
C SER A 86 -26.16 46.36 17.53
N ASP A 87 -24.88 46.47 17.87
CA ASP A 87 -24.07 45.42 18.50
C ASP A 87 -23.97 45.48 20.02
N LEU A 88 -24.55 46.50 20.68
CA LEU A 88 -24.58 46.60 22.15
C LEU A 88 -25.46 45.50 22.78
N PRO A 89 -25.13 45.01 23.99
CA PRO A 89 -25.84 43.94 24.69
C PRO A 89 -27.12 44.44 25.38
N PHE A 90 -28.12 44.87 24.62
CA PHE A 90 -29.42 45.31 25.15
C PHE A 90 -30.12 44.25 26.02
N GLU A 91 -29.74 42.99 25.91
CA GLU A 91 -30.17 41.92 26.80
C GLU A 91 -29.79 42.18 28.29
N LEU A 92 -28.79 43.03 28.58
CA LEU A 92 -28.36 43.41 29.93
C LEU A 92 -29.26 44.46 30.62
N ILE A 93 -30.36 44.93 30.02
CA ILE A 93 -31.16 46.03 30.58
C ILE A 93 -31.47 45.85 32.08
N ASN A 94 -31.05 46.82 32.89
CA ASN A 94 -31.04 46.75 34.33
C ASN A 94 -31.68 48.01 34.94
N ASN A 95 -32.61 47.82 35.86
CA ASN A 95 -33.20 48.91 36.63
C ASN A 95 -33.46 48.46 38.08
N GLY A 96 -32.38 48.31 38.86
CA GLY A 96 -32.41 47.70 40.19
C GLY A 96 -32.35 46.17 40.18
N GLY A 97 -32.00 45.59 39.03
CA GLY A 97 -32.00 44.15 38.74
C GLY A 97 -32.06 43.92 37.23
N PHE A 98 -31.50 42.80 36.76
CA PHE A 98 -31.52 42.43 35.34
C PHE A 98 -32.93 42.02 34.92
N LEU A 99 -33.54 42.79 34.02
CA LEU A 99 -34.98 42.71 33.76
C LEU A 99 -35.37 41.42 33.03
N LEU A 100 -34.53 40.92 32.12
CA LEU A 100 -34.74 39.66 31.39
C LEU A 100 -34.62 38.40 32.26
N LEU A 101 -34.02 38.50 33.46
CA LEU A 101 -33.97 37.39 34.43
C LEU A 101 -35.14 37.41 35.42
N THR A 102 -35.75 38.58 35.64
CA THR A 102 -36.72 38.83 36.70
C THR A 102 -38.15 39.01 36.22
N HIS A 103 -38.36 39.41 34.95
CA HIS A 103 -39.66 39.68 34.35
C HIS A 103 -39.87 38.84 33.07
N LYS A 104 -41.12 38.74 32.59
CA LYS A 104 -41.47 38.07 31.33
C LYS A 104 -41.15 38.94 30.09
N ILE A 105 -39.90 39.35 29.93
CA ILE A 105 -39.45 40.27 28.88
C ILE A 105 -38.54 39.54 27.88
N ASN A 106 -38.75 39.77 26.59
CA ASN A 106 -37.80 39.44 25.54
C ASN A 106 -37.33 40.68 24.78
N ILE A 107 -36.09 40.62 24.32
CA ILE A 107 -35.56 41.53 23.30
C ILE A 107 -35.27 40.72 22.04
N PHE A 108 -35.82 41.19 20.92
CA PHE A 108 -35.61 40.67 19.58
C PHE A 108 -35.01 41.76 18.69
N ARG A 109 -33.99 41.40 17.91
CA ARG A 109 -33.32 42.28 16.96
C ARG A 109 -34.00 42.11 15.59
N LEU A 110 -34.59 43.19 15.09
CA LEU A 110 -35.39 43.15 13.87
C LEU A 110 -34.50 43.28 12.63
N ALA A 111 -34.47 42.24 11.79
CA ALA A 111 -33.67 42.22 10.56
C ALA A 111 -34.49 42.37 9.27
N ALA A 112 -35.76 41.93 9.29
CA ALA A 112 -36.69 42.05 8.18
C ALA A 112 -38.11 42.40 8.68
N LEU A 113 -39.02 42.74 7.76
CA LEU A 113 -40.40 43.13 8.05
C LEU A 113 -41.36 42.27 7.22
N ARG A 114 -41.45 40.97 7.57
CA ARG A 114 -42.28 39.98 6.86
C ARG A 114 -43.54 39.58 7.64
N GLY A 115 -43.75 40.15 8.83
CA GLY A 115 -44.79 39.83 9.83
C GLY A 115 -46.28 40.00 9.45
N LYS A 116 -46.68 39.75 8.19
CA LYS A 116 -48.08 39.73 7.76
C LYS A 116 -48.64 38.34 7.43
N ASP A 117 -47.81 37.30 7.33
CA ASP A 117 -48.32 35.94 7.07
C ASP A 117 -48.80 35.25 8.36
N LYS A 118 -50.08 35.42 8.66
CA LYS A 118 -50.77 34.94 9.87
C LYS A 118 -50.95 33.41 9.96
N ARG A 119 -50.30 32.61 9.09
CA ARG A 119 -50.66 31.20 8.84
C ARG A 119 -49.81 30.14 9.54
N ARG A 120 -48.89 30.51 10.45
CA ARG A 120 -48.16 29.49 11.23
C ARG A 120 -49.09 28.81 12.22
N LYS A 121 -49.30 27.52 11.98
CA LYS A 121 -49.91 26.59 12.93
C LYS A 121 -48.82 25.70 13.53
N PRO A 122 -48.94 25.29 14.81
CA PRO A 122 -48.06 24.28 15.37
C PRO A 122 -48.25 22.94 14.65
N ASN A 123 -47.19 22.15 14.50
CA ASN A 123 -47.28 20.79 13.99
C ASN A 123 -47.98 19.89 15.01
N ASN A 124 -48.79 18.94 14.53
CA ASN A 124 -49.32 17.87 15.37
C ASN A 124 -48.42 16.63 15.29
N SER A 125 -47.16 16.82 15.63
CA SER A 125 -46.10 15.81 15.66
C SER A 125 -45.07 16.17 16.74
N PRO A 126 -44.22 15.21 17.17
CA PRO A 126 -42.98 15.52 17.89
C PRO A 126 -42.17 16.64 17.22
N LEU A 127 -41.38 17.36 18.01
CA LEU A 127 -40.52 18.45 17.54
C LEU A 127 -39.39 17.89 16.68
N LYS A 128 -39.31 18.26 15.40
CA LYS A 128 -38.15 17.91 14.56
C LYS A 128 -36.96 18.84 14.85
N LEU A 129 -35.84 18.29 15.29
CA LEU A 129 -34.58 18.98 15.50
C LEU A 129 -33.48 18.32 14.65
N LEU A 130 -32.80 19.09 13.82
CA LEU A 130 -31.51 18.68 13.26
C LEU A 130 -30.41 19.33 14.10
N PHE A 131 -29.51 18.53 14.64
CA PHE A 131 -28.28 18.97 15.27
C PHE A 131 -27.10 18.67 14.37
N MET A 132 -26.21 19.64 14.22
CA MET A 132 -24.99 19.55 13.42
C MET A 132 -23.86 20.17 14.23
N ALA A 133 -22.70 19.52 14.25
CA ALA A 133 -21.50 20.06 14.86
C ALA A 133 -20.33 20.08 13.89
N SER A 134 -19.62 21.20 13.82
CA SER A 134 -18.42 21.36 13.01
C SER A 134 -17.24 21.83 13.87
N SER A 135 -16.17 21.04 13.85
CA SER A 135 -14.95 21.17 14.65
C SER A 135 -13.75 20.86 13.75
N PRO A 136 -13.39 21.76 12.82
CA PRO A 136 -12.41 21.46 11.78
C PRO A 136 -11.00 21.24 12.34
N GLN A 137 -10.24 20.37 11.66
CA GLN A 137 -8.86 20.06 12.03
C GLN A 137 -7.99 21.32 11.99
N GLY A 138 -7.11 21.47 12.97
CA GLY A 138 -6.23 22.63 13.13
C GLY A 138 -6.88 23.87 13.76
N VAL A 139 -8.20 23.92 13.91
CA VAL A 139 -8.89 25.01 14.63
C VAL A 139 -8.80 24.77 16.14
N LYS A 140 -8.61 25.84 16.92
CA LYS A 140 -8.53 25.79 18.39
C LYS A 140 -9.45 26.84 19.03
N PRO A 141 -10.06 26.54 20.20
CA PRO A 141 -10.05 25.24 20.89
C PRO A 141 -10.78 24.16 20.08
N VAL A 142 -10.39 22.89 20.21
CA VAL A 142 -11.13 21.80 19.57
C VAL A 142 -12.44 21.62 20.33
N LEU A 143 -13.58 21.73 19.63
CA LEU A 143 -14.89 21.62 20.25
C LEU A 143 -15.19 20.17 20.62
N GLU A 144 -15.58 19.94 21.87
CA GLU A 144 -15.99 18.63 22.41
C GLU A 144 -17.45 18.31 22.03
N TYR A 145 -17.77 18.38 20.73
CA TYR A 145 -19.16 18.30 20.26
C TYR A 145 -19.86 16.98 20.60
N ASP A 146 -19.13 15.88 20.75
CA ASP A 146 -19.69 14.59 21.20
C ASP A 146 -20.32 14.71 22.60
N LYS A 147 -19.75 15.54 23.49
CA LYS A 147 -20.33 15.83 24.82
C LYS A 147 -21.52 16.78 24.73
N GLU A 148 -21.48 17.75 23.81
CA GLU A 148 -22.64 18.62 23.56
C GLU A 148 -23.83 17.80 23.07
N GLU A 149 -23.60 16.92 22.09
CA GLU A 149 -24.59 15.99 21.57
C GLU A 149 -25.10 15.04 22.67
N GLU A 150 -24.20 14.41 23.41
CA GLU A 150 -24.55 13.48 24.49
C GLU A 150 -25.46 14.13 25.53
N LEU A 151 -25.13 15.36 25.98
CA LEU A 151 -25.88 16.10 27.00
C LEU A 151 -27.21 16.66 26.46
N ILE A 152 -27.30 17.03 25.17
CA ILE A 152 -28.59 17.31 24.52
C ILE A 152 -29.44 16.03 24.53
N LEU A 153 -28.91 14.91 24.02
CA LEU A 153 -29.64 13.65 23.95
C LEU A 153 -30.03 13.09 25.32
N GLU A 154 -29.20 13.27 26.35
CA GLU A 154 -29.52 12.90 27.74
C GLU A 154 -30.71 13.71 28.27
N LYS A 155 -30.62 15.06 28.20
CA LYS A 155 -31.69 15.94 28.70
C LYS A 155 -32.98 15.84 27.90
N MET A 156 -32.92 15.41 26.64
CA MET A 156 -34.07 15.17 25.78
C MET A 156 -34.74 13.80 25.99
N GLY A 157 -34.13 12.85 26.70
CA GLY A 157 -34.47 11.42 26.63
C GLY A 157 -35.92 11.01 26.95
N HIS A 158 -36.69 11.84 27.67
CA HIS A 158 -38.11 11.61 27.98
C HIS A 158 -39.08 12.58 27.28
N ILE A 159 -38.57 13.45 26.42
CA ILE A 159 -39.28 14.57 25.80
C ILE A 159 -39.57 14.22 24.33
N PRO A 160 -40.76 14.55 23.78
CA PRO A 160 -41.13 14.20 22.41
C PRO A 160 -40.40 15.05 21.34
N VAL A 161 -39.09 14.82 21.20
CA VAL A 161 -38.23 15.43 20.17
C VAL A 161 -37.71 14.33 19.24
N ASP A 162 -37.90 14.54 17.94
CA ASP A 162 -37.23 13.76 16.92
C ASP A 162 -35.95 14.46 16.49
N ILE A 163 -34.82 13.95 16.98
CA ILE A 163 -33.48 14.52 16.82
C ILE A 163 -32.75 13.73 15.74
N THR A 164 -32.41 14.41 14.65
CA THR A 164 -31.45 13.92 13.64
C THR A 164 -30.10 14.57 13.90
N VAL A 165 -29.03 13.79 13.85
CA VAL A 165 -27.65 14.30 13.91
C VAL A 165 -27.03 14.25 12.53
N GLU A 166 -26.40 15.34 12.13
CA GLU A 166 -25.58 15.46 10.93
C GLU A 166 -24.12 15.16 11.32
N ASP A 167 -23.53 14.12 10.71
CA ASP A 167 -22.26 13.53 11.13
C ASP A 167 -21.03 14.00 10.33
N SER A 168 -21.19 14.75 9.23
CA SER A 168 -20.06 15.21 8.40
C SER A 168 -19.49 16.58 8.84
N GLY A 169 -20.33 17.39 9.49
CA GLY A 169 -20.18 18.83 9.74
C GLY A 169 -19.81 19.67 8.53
N SER A 170 -20.13 19.18 7.33
CA SER A 170 -19.92 19.82 6.03
C SER A 170 -21.20 20.42 5.48
N ILE A 171 -21.07 21.45 4.64
CA ILE A 171 -22.23 22.15 4.07
C ILE A 171 -23.09 21.25 3.16
N ASP A 172 -22.45 20.28 2.47
CA ASP A 172 -23.15 19.33 1.61
C ASP A 172 -23.80 18.20 2.42
N GLY A 173 -23.14 17.67 3.46
CA GLY A 173 -23.77 16.67 4.33
C GLY A 173 -24.96 17.21 5.14
N LEU A 174 -24.98 18.51 5.46
CA LEU A 174 -26.17 19.21 5.96
C LEU A 174 -27.32 19.19 4.95
N TYR A 175 -27.03 19.45 3.66
CA TYR A 175 -28.04 19.40 2.61
C TYR A 175 -28.56 17.99 2.38
N ASP A 176 -27.67 17.00 2.27
CA ASP A 176 -28.03 15.59 2.08
C ASP A 176 -28.89 15.07 3.25
N THR A 177 -28.51 15.40 4.49
CA THR A 177 -29.28 15.02 5.68
C THR A 177 -30.65 15.70 5.71
N LEU A 178 -30.76 16.98 5.32
CA LEU A 178 -32.05 17.68 5.22
C LEU A 178 -32.94 17.10 4.11
N PHE A 179 -32.34 16.66 3.00
CA PHE A 179 -33.03 15.97 1.91
C PHE A 179 -33.56 14.60 2.37
N GLU A 180 -32.74 13.79 3.04
CA GLU A 180 -33.13 12.48 3.61
C GLU A 180 -34.34 12.58 4.55
N ILE A 181 -34.33 13.54 5.49
CA ILE A 181 -35.39 13.68 6.52
C ILE A 181 -36.59 14.53 6.08
N ASN A 182 -36.55 15.07 4.86
CA ASN A 182 -37.50 16.04 4.31
C ASN A 182 -37.70 17.26 5.24
N GLY A 183 -36.57 17.91 5.58
CA GLY A 183 -36.51 19.10 6.41
C GLY A 183 -36.79 18.92 7.90
N SER A 184 -36.48 19.98 8.67
CA SER A 184 -36.61 20.02 10.14
C SER A 184 -37.33 21.28 10.61
N ASP A 185 -37.99 21.22 11.77
CA ASP A 185 -38.60 22.42 12.38
C ASP A 185 -37.52 23.38 12.91
N ILE A 186 -36.48 22.80 13.54
CA ILE A 186 -35.31 23.51 14.05
C ILE A 186 -34.04 22.94 13.42
N VAL A 187 -33.12 23.82 13.01
CA VAL A 187 -31.73 23.46 12.70
C VAL A 187 -30.83 24.11 13.75
N HIS A 188 -29.97 23.32 14.40
CA HIS A 188 -28.95 23.77 15.33
C HIS A 188 -27.58 23.43 14.77
N MET A 189 -26.77 24.45 14.49
CA MET A 189 -25.39 24.31 14.04
C MET A 189 -24.46 24.79 15.15
N SER A 190 -23.67 23.89 15.72
CA SER A 190 -22.59 24.21 16.65
C SER A 190 -21.25 24.22 15.91
N GLY A 191 -20.38 25.16 16.23
CA GLY A 191 -19.09 25.30 15.55
C GLY A 191 -18.39 26.63 15.77
N HIS A 192 -17.23 26.82 15.14
CA HIS A 192 -16.57 28.12 15.16
C HIS A 192 -17.23 29.08 14.18
N ALA A 193 -17.25 30.36 14.52
CA ALA A 193 -17.62 31.43 13.58
C ALA A 193 -16.70 32.63 13.82
N THR A 194 -16.48 33.41 12.77
CA THR A 194 -15.55 34.54 12.78
C THR A 194 -15.98 35.59 11.77
N ILE A 195 -15.20 36.65 11.66
CA ILE A 195 -15.29 37.66 10.61
C ILE A 195 -14.06 37.48 9.72
N ASP A 196 -14.26 37.41 8.40
CA ASP A 196 -13.18 37.23 7.42
C ASP A 196 -12.40 38.54 7.15
N LYS A 197 -11.44 38.47 6.22
CA LYS A 197 -10.60 39.63 5.85
C LYS A 197 -11.40 40.78 5.21
N ASP A 198 -12.50 40.45 4.54
CA ASP A 198 -13.39 41.38 3.85
C ASP A 198 -14.54 41.86 4.75
N LYS A 199 -14.46 41.55 6.04
CA LYS A 199 -15.42 41.86 7.11
C LYS A 199 -16.77 41.15 7.02
N ASN A 200 -16.87 40.08 6.22
CA ASN A 200 -18.07 39.26 6.22
C ASN A 200 -18.06 38.29 7.40
N PRO A 201 -19.19 38.13 8.11
CA PRO A 201 -19.32 37.07 9.09
C PRO A 201 -19.41 35.72 8.38
N VAL A 202 -18.62 34.75 8.82
CA VAL A 202 -18.53 33.39 8.26
C VAL A 202 -18.65 32.34 9.36
N PHE A 203 -19.28 31.21 9.04
CA PHE A 203 -19.34 30.04 9.90
C PHE A 203 -18.29 29.03 9.41
N CYS A 204 -17.46 28.54 10.32
CA CYS A 204 -16.36 27.65 10.03
C CYS A 204 -16.88 26.20 10.05
N MET A 205 -17.11 25.66 8.86
CA MET A 205 -17.57 24.29 8.62
C MET A 205 -16.39 23.39 8.24
N GLU A 206 -16.65 22.11 7.95
CA GLU A 206 -15.62 21.16 7.53
C GLU A 206 -15.74 20.83 6.04
N ASP A 207 -14.60 20.78 5.35
CA ASP A 207 -14.52 20.14 4.03
C ASP A 207 -14.56 18.60 4.17
N GLU A 208 -14.66 17.90 3.03
CA GLU A 208 -14.68 16.43 2.95
C GLU A 208 -13.45 15.75 3.58
N THR A 209 -12.36 16.48 3.79
CA THR A 209 -11.13 16.00 4.42
C THR A 209 -10.96 16.50 5.86
N GLY A 210 -11.93 17.25 6.39
CA GLY A 210 -11.94 17.81 7.74
C GLY A 210 -11.14 19.10 7.94
N ASN A 211 -10.67 19.78 6.89
CA ASN A 211 -10.08 21.12 7.05
C ASN A 211 -11.19 22.19 7.19
N PRO A 212 -10.85 23.42 7.62
CA PRO A 212 -11.81 24.53 7.71
C PRO A 212 -12.34 24.98 6.33
N ASP A 213 -13.66 24.94 6.15
CA ASP A 213 -14.38 25.65 5.08
C ASP A 213 -15.09 26.88 5.68
N MET A 214 -14.79 28.07 5.17
CA MET A 214 -15.40 29.32 5.63
C MET A 214 -16.69 29.58 4.86
N VAL A 215 -17.82 29.16 5.44
CA VAL A 215 -19.14 29.23 4.82
C VAL A 215 -19.78 30.59 5.10
N THR A 216 -20.16 31.28 4.02
CA THR A 216 -20.92 32.53 4.10
C THR A 216 -22.42 32.26 4.27
N HIS A 217 -23.15 33.28 4.68
CA HIS A 217 -24.60 33.19 4.84
C HIS A 217 -25.36 32.89 3.53
N GLU A 218 -24.85 33.33 2.38
CA GLU A 218 -25.40 33.01 1.05
C GLU A 218 -25.28 31.51 0.75
N ARG A 219 -24.05 30.96 0.88
CA ARG A 219 -23.79 29.51 0.69
C ARG A 219 -24.67 28.65 1.62
N LEU A 220 -24.85 29.07 2.87
CA LEU A 220 -25.73 28.38 3.81
C LEU A 220 -27.21 28.51 3.42
N TRP A 221 -27.64 29.70 2.96
CA TRP A 221 -29.02 29.91 2.51
C TRP A 221 -29.38 29.05 1.29
N GLU A 222 -28.48 28.92 0.31
CA GLU A 222 -28.67 28.07 -0.88
C GLU A 222 -29.06 26.62 -0.51
N LYS A 223 -28.46 26.06 0.55
CA LYS A 223 -28.79 24.72 1.03
C LYS A 223 -30.07 24.69 1.88
N LEU A 224 -30.34 25.74 2.66
CA LEU A 224 -31.48 25.80 3.57
C LEU A 224 -32.79 26.26 2.92
N GLU A 225 -32.77 26.94 1.77
CA GLU A 225 -33.97 27.54 1.15
C GLU A 225 -35.06 26.50 0.85
N SER A 226 -34.67 25.34 0.31
CA SER A 226 -35.59 24.23 -0.01
C SER A 226 -36.18 23.56 1.24
N PHE A 227 -35.49 23.65 2.39
CA PHE A 227 -35.84 22.96 3.65
C PHE A 227 -36.01 23.94 4.81
N LYS A 228 -36.47 25.15 4.49
CA LYS A 228 -36.49 26.33 5.38
C LYS A 228 -37.00 26.02 6.79
N PRO A 229 -36.14 26.04 7.82
CA PRO A 229 -36.57 25.75 9.18
C PRO A 229 -37.42 26.90 9.75
N LYS A 230 -38.27 26.57 10.72
CA LYS A 230 -39.04 27.58 11.48
C LYS A 230 -38.12 28.41 12.38
N MET A 231 -37.01 27.82 12.81
CA MET A 231 -36.01 28.41 13.69
C MET A 231 -34.61 27.86 13.36
N LEU A 232 -33.62 28.74 13.29
CA LEU A 232 -32.20 28.36 13.18
C LEU A 232 -31.48 28.79 14.46
N PHE A 233 -30.61 27.95 15.00
CA PHE A 233 -29.70 28.31 16.08
C PHE A 233 -28.26 28.13 15.58
N LEU A 234 -27.54 29.23 15.45
CA LEU A 234 -26.12 29.26 15.08
C LEU A 234 -25.27 29.39 16.34
N SER A 235 -24.96 28.26 16.95
CA SER A 235 -24.12 28.17 18.15
C SER A 235 -22.64 28.23 17.78
N GLY A 236 -22.21 29.42 17.33
CA GLY A 236 -20.80 29.75 17.17
C GLY A 236 -20.46 31.10 17.79
N CYS A 237 -19.20 31.28 18.15
CA CYS A 237 -18.72 32.55 18.69
C CYS A 237 -19.04 33.70 17.71
N LEU A 238 -19.57 34.81 18.22
CA LEU A 238 -19.83 36.03 17.43
C LEU A 238 -20.91 35.92 16.32
N THR A 239 -21.65 34.80 16.18
CA THR A 239 -22.71 34.66 15.15
C THR A 239 -23.83 35.72 15.28
N GLY A 240 -24.04 36.23 16.49
CA GLY A 240 -24.95 37.32 16.82
C GLY A 240 -24.31 38.71 16.88
N LYS A 241 -23.09 38.89 16.37
CA LYS A 241 -22.35 40.17 16.34
C LYS A 241 -22.02 40.58 14.90
N GLY A 242 -22.12 41.87 14.58
CA GLY A 242 -21.67 42.44 13.32
C GLY A 242 -20.20 42.88 13.34
N ASP A 243 -19.74 43.39 12.20
CA ASP A 243 -18.44 44.04 12.00
C ASP A 243 -18.43 45.54 12.37
N GLY A 244 -19.52 46.03 12.97
CA GLY A 244 -19.83 47.46 13.14
C GLY A 244 -20.87 48.00 12.15
N SER A 245 -21.26 47.23 11.13
CA SER A 245 -22.42 47.55 10.27
C SER A 245 -23.78 47.17 10.88
N GLY A 246 -23.77 46.40 11.97
CA GLY A 246 -24.96 45.79 12.57
C GLY A 246 -25.50 44.54 11.89
N GLN A 247 -24.88 44.10 10.79
CA GLN A 247 -25.33 42.94 10.02
C GLN A 247 -24.56 41.67 10.40
N SER A 248 -24.88 41.12 11.58
CA SER A 248 -24.37 39.80 12.02
C SER A 248 -24.77 38.66 11.09
N PHE A 249 -24.14 37.49 11.21
CA PHE A 249 -24.54 36.30 10.45
C PHE A 249 -26.04 35.99 10.68
N ALA A 250 -26.48 36.00 11.93
CA ALA A 250 -27.87 35.77 12.29
C ALA A 250 -28.83 36.83 11.69
N TYR A 251 -28.41 38.10 11.64
CA TYR A 251 -29.18 39.17 10.99
C TYR A 251 -29.37 38.88 9.49
N LYS A 252 -28.29 38.53 8.78
CA LYS A 252 -28.36 38.26 7.33
C LYS A 252 -29.16 36.98 7.00
N MET A 253 -29.05 35.91 7.81
CA MET A 253 -29.89 34.71 7.66
C MET A 253 -31.39 34.99 7.85
N VAL A 254 -31.75 35.90 8.77
CA VAL A 254 -33.12 36.38 8.86
C VAL A 254 -33.51 37.14 7.60
N GLN A 255 -32.67 38.05 7.09
CA GLN A 255 -32.97 38.78 5.86
C GLN A 255 -33.21 37.85 4.66
N ALA A 256 -32.35 36.84 4.46
CA ALA A 256 -32.47 35.86 3.38
C ALA A 256 -33.82 35.13 3.40
N GLY A 257 -34.26 34.66 4.57
CA GLY A 257 -35.58 34.05 4.68
C GLY A 257 -35.98 33.52 6.04
N ILE A 258 -35.05 33.23 6.94
CA ILE A 258 -35.36 32.48 8.17
C ILE A 258 -36.16 33.34 9.16
N PRO A 259 -37.20 32.82 9.82
CA PRO A 259 -38.10 33.66 10.60
C PRO A 259 -37.53 34.17 11.92
N ILE A 260 -36.77 33.30 12.57
CA ILE A 260 -36.08 33.58 13.82
C ILE A 260 -34.75 32.84 13.83
N VAL A 261 -33.68 33.57 14.15
CA VAL A 261 -32.32 33.02 14.27
C VAL A 261 -31.78 33.37 15.64
N LEU A 262 -31.29 32.37 16.38
CA LEU A 262 -30.52 32.58 17.60
C LEU A 262 -29.02 32.51 17.30
N GLY A 263 -28.23 33.29 18.04
CA GLY A 263 -26.77 33.26 17.97
C GLY A 263 -26.12 33.98 19.14
N TRP A 264 -24.80 33.82 19.29
CA TRP A 264 -24.05 34.36 20.42
C TRP A 264 -23.40 35.71 20.07
N GLY A 265 -23.60 36.71 20.93
CA GLY A 265 -23.02 38.05 20.77
C GLY A 265 -21.53 38.15 21.12
N LEU A 266 -21.01 37.19 21.87
CA LEU A 266 -19.61 37.01 22.26
C LEU A 266 -19.28 35.51 22.26
N SER A 267 -18.06 35.14 22.66
CA SER A 267 -17.73 33.75 22.98
C SER A 267 -18.53 33.26 24.19
N VAL A 268 -18.87 31.97 24.17
CA VAL A 268 -19.65 31.27 25.21
C VAL A 268 -18.92 29.99 25.59
N TYR A 269 -19.02 29.55 26.84
CA TYR A 269 -18.51 28.25 27.25
C TYR A 269 -19.41 27.12 26.72
N ASP A 270 -18.83 26.07 26.13
CA ASP A 270 -19.52 24.92 25.53
C ASP A 270 -20.64 24.38 26.45
N PHE A 271 -20.32 24.05 27.71
CA PHE A 271 -21.29 23.58 28.70
C PHE A 271 -22.49 24.53 28.89
N SER A 272 -22.28 25.85 28.78
CA SER A 272 -23.38 26.83 28.86
C SER A 272 -24.22 26.86 27.59
N ALA A 273 -23.58 26.81 26.41
CA ALA A 273 -24.28 26.76 25.13
C ALA A 273 -25.16 25.51 25.04
N THR A 274 -24.60 24.34 25.32
CA THR A 274 -25.33 23.06 25.36
C THR A 274 -26.49 23.08 26.35
N ARG A 275 -26.26 23.58 27.58
CA ARG A 275 -27.30 23.62 28.61
C ARG A 275 -28.46 24.55 28.24
N MET A 276 -28.19 25.67 27.55
CA MET A 276 -29.22 26.56 27.03
C MET A 276 -29.98 25.93 25.86
N GLY A 277 -29.29 25.33 24.90
CA GLY A 277 -29.91 24.61 23.78
C GLY A 277 -30.87 23.53 24.27
N ALA A 278 -30.45 22.72 25.25
CA ALA A 278 -31.29 21.69 25.84
C ALA A 278 -32.58 22.25 26.48
N GLU A 279 -32.52 23.27 27.35
CA GLU A 279 -33.75 23.82 27.97
C GLU A 279 -34.68 24.51 26.94
N LEU A 280 -34.09 25.13 25.91
CA LEU A 280 -34.83 25.70 24.78
C LEU A 280 -35.64 24.62 24.04
N TYR A 281 -35.02 23.53 23.62
CA TYR A 281 -35.72 22.46 22.88
C TYR A 281 -36.76 21.73 23.73
N LYS A 282 -36.45 21.50 25.01
CA LYS A 282 -37.40 20.93 25.99
C LYS A 282 -38.69 21.75 26.04
N THR A 283 -38.57 23.05 26.28
CA THR A 283 -39.75 23.91 26.45
C THR A 283 -40.55 24.05 25.16
N ILE A 284 -39.90 24.09 23.99
CA ILE A 284 -40.59 24.09 22.69
C ILE A 284 -41.35 22.77 22.48
N ALA A 285 -40.74 21.62 22.80
CA ALA A 285 -41.35 20.30 22.65
C ALA A 285 -42.51 20.02 23.62
N GLU A 286 -42.53 20.68 24.78
CA GLU A 286 -43.69 20.77 25.67
C GLU A 286 -44.87 21.57 25.07
N GLY A 287 -44.67 22.21 23.91
CA GLY A 287 -45.68 23.00 23.18
C GLY A 287 -45.76 24.47 23.60
N LYS A 288 -44.70 25.02 24.22
CA LYS A 288 -44.62 26.44 24.57
C LYS A 288 -44.26 27.32 23.37
N GLY A 289 -44.63 28.60 23.45
CA GLY A 289 -44.30 29.58 22.41
C GLY A 289 -42.80 29.94 22.43
N ILE A 290 -42.23 30.27 21.27
CA ILE A 290 -40.78 30.52 21.13
C ILE A 290 -40.31 31.63 22.09
N ALA A 291 -41.14 32.68 22.28
CA ALA A 291 -40.88 33.74 23.24
C ALA A 291 -40.78 33.24 24.70
N GLU A 292 -41.68 32.35 25.12
CA GLU A 292 -41.70 31.78 26.47
C GLU A 292 -40.48 30.87 26.70
N SER A 293 -40.12 30.09 25.68
CA SER A 293 -38.95 29.20 25.69
C SER A 293 -37.63 29.97 25.85
N ILE A 294 -37.47 31.12 25.17
CA ILE A 294 -36.28 31.97 25.32
C ILE A 294 -36.18 32.56 26.74
N ILE A 295 -37.31 32.99 27.32
CA ILE A 295 -37.36 33.50 28.71
C ILE A 295 -36.92 32.40 29.69
N LYS A 296 -37.52 31.20 29.61
CA LYS A 296 -37.15 30.06 30.47
C LYS A 296 -35.68 29.69 30.33
N THR A 297 -35.15 29.70 29.11
CA THR A 297 -33.74 29.41 28.81
C THR A 297 -32.79 30.41 29.49
N ARG A 298 -33.11 31.71 29.50
CA ARG A 298 -32.33 32.74 30.20
C ARG A 298 -32.45 32.60 31.73
N GLN A 299 -33.67 32.40 32.24
CA GLN A 299 -33.95 32.25 33.68
C GLN A 299 -33.27 31.04 34.33
N LEU A 300 -32.85 30.04 33.55
CA LEU A 300 -32.00 28.92 33.99
C LEU A 300 -30.67 29.37 34.63
N TYR A 301 -30.24 30.61 34.34
CA TYR A 301 -29.03 31.25 34.83
C TYR A 301 -29.32 32.44 35.76
N LYS A 302 -30.52 32.55 36.34
CA LYS A 302 -30.85 33.61 37.31
C LYS A 302 -29.84 33.69 38.48
N ASP A 303 -29.25 32.56 38.85
CA ASP A 303 -28.31 32.40 39.97
C ASP A 303 -26.82 32.43 39.51
N SER A 304 -26.54 32.74 38.22
CA SER A 304 -25.18 32.81 37.66
C SER A 304 -25.07 33.82 36.53
N TYR A 305 -24.18 34.80 36.67
CA TYR A 305 -24.11 35.95 35.76
C TYR A 305 -23.74 35.60 34.30
N HIS A 306 -22.98 34.53 34.08
CA HIS A 306 -22.40 34.22 32.77
C HIS A 306 -23.43 33.75 31.73
N SER A 307 -23.12 34.00 30.46
CA SER A 307 -23.74 33.42 29.25
C SER A 307 -25.19 33.85 28.89
N TRP A 308 -26.08 34.17 29.83
CA TRP A 308 -27.51 34.38 29.51
C TRP A 308 -27.80 35.61 28.65
N HIS A 309 -26.98 36.66 28.82
CA HIS A 309 -27.15 37.96 28.17
C HIS A 309 -26.44 38.04 26.81
N ILE A 310 -25.60 37.06 26.47
CA ILE A 310 -24.97 36.96 25.14
C ILE A 310 -25.80 36.14 24.15
N LEU A 311 -26.86 35.44 24.59
CA LEU A 311 -27.84 34.81 23.71
C LEU A 311 -28.73 35.87 23.05
N ARG A 312 -28.53 36.11 21.75
CA ARG A 312 -29.26 37.11 20.95
C ARG A 312 -30.28 36.43 20.04
N ALA A 313 -31.44 37.05 19.90
CA ALA A 313 -32.51 36.57 19.03
C ALA A 313 -32.79 37.59 17.92
N PHE A 314 -32.73 37.16 16.67
CA PHE A 314 -33.01 37.96 15.47
C PHE A 314 -34.31 37.49 14.82
N THR A 315 -35.15 38.38 14.30
CA THR A 315 -36.45 38.00 13.71
C THR A 315 -36.95 38.94 12.62
N ASP A 316 -37.92 38.45 11.83
CA ASP A 316 -38.63 39.15 10.77
C ASP A 316 -40.07 39.57 11.14
N GLU A 317 -40.42 39.51 12.43
CA GLU A 317 -41.78 39.69 12.98
C GLU A 317 -42.77 38.56 12.65
N SER A 318 -42.30 37.38 12.25
CA SER A 318 -43.18 36.22 12.19
C SER A 318 -43.80 35.87 13.56
N PRO A 319 -45.04 35.38 13.62
CA PRO A 319 -45.68 34.99 14.88
C PRO A 319 -44.85 33.96 15.66
N LEU A 320 -44.50 34.28 16.92
CA LEU A 320 -43.71 33.46 17.84
C LEU A 320 -44.56 32.36 18.54
N VAL A 321 -45.54 31.83 17.81
CA VAL A 321 -46.45 30.76 18.26
C VAL A 321 -45.69 29.44 18.51
N PRO A 322 -46.27 28.47 19.25
CA PRO A 322 -45.68 27.16 19.43
C PRO A 322 -45.33 26.47 18.11
N ILE A 323 -44.19 25.78 18.07
CA ILE A 323 -43.74 25.03 16.89
C ILE A 323 -44.52 23.71 16.76
N VAL A 324 -44.87 23.09 17.89
CA VAL A 324 -45.66 21.86 18.03
C VAL A 324 -46.83 22.06 18.99
N THR A 325 -47.88 21.24 18.89
CA THR A 325 -48.97 21.21 19.88
C THR A 325 -48.53 20.49 21.17
N PRO A 326 -49.01 20.89 22.37
CA PRO A 326 -48.67 20.20 23.63
C PRO A 326 -49.10 18.72 23.66
N GLY A 327 -48.43 17.92 24.50
CA GLY A 327 -48.85 16.54 24.79
C GLY A 327 -48.48 15.50 23.73
N GLN A 328 -47.54 15.80 22.84
CA GLN A 328 -47.02 14.82 21.87
C GLN A 328 -46.44 13.59 22.56
N LYS A 329 -46.59 12.45 21.91
CA LYS A 329 -45.87 11.22 22.27
C LYS A 329 -44.80 10.96 21.22
N LEU A 330 -43.62 10.53 21.66
CA LEU A 330 -42.61 9.98 20.76
C LEU A 330 -43.21 8.78 20.01
N LYS A 331 -43.47 8.96 18.72
CA LYS A 331 -43.48 7.82 17.80
C LYS A 331 -42.02 7.41 17.66
N TYR A 332 -41.66 6.24 18.18
CA TYR A 332 -40.38 5.64 17.88
C TYR A 332 -40.35 5.31 16.39
N LEU A 333 -39.77 6.21 15.59
CA LEU A 333 -39.40 5.96 14.20
C LEU A 333 -38.03 5.27 14.24
N PRO A 334 -37.85 4.08 13.64
CA PRO A 334 -36.53 3.49 13.53
C PRO A 334 -35.62 4.44 12.76
N ARG A 335 -34.59 4.97 13.43
CA ARG A 335 -33.72 6.01 12.87
C ARG A 335 -32.75 5.40 11.87
N ARG A 336 -33.09 5.59 10.58
CA ARG A 336 -32.47 5.02 9.38
C ARG A 336 -32.58 3.48 9.33
N LYS A 337 -33.27 2.97 8.31
CA LYS A 337 -33.20 1.53 7.99
C LYS A 337 -31.76 1.22 7.58
N LEU A 338 -31.15 0.21 8.19
CA LEU A 338 -29.86 -0.31 7.73
C LEU A 338 -30.11 -1.01 6.38
N LEU A 339 -29.58 -0.42 5.31
CA LEU A 339 -29.53 -1.05 3.99
C LEU A 339 -28.08 -1.31 3.67
N TYR A 340 -27.83 -2.49 3.11
CA TYR A 340 -26.50 -2.94 2.70
C TYR A 340 -26.51 -3.15 1.19
N LYS A 341 -25.37 -2.89 0.56
CA LYS A 341 -25.11 -3.16 -0.85
C LYS A 341 -23.72 -3.75 -1.02
N PHE A 342 -23.41 -4.19 -2.22
CA PHE A 342 -22.05 -4.56 -2.59
C PHE A 342 -21.25 -3.38 -3.11
N LEU A 343 -19.93 -3.46 -2.96
CA LEU A 343 -19.00 -2.45 -3.40
C LEU A 343 -18.51 -2.78 -4.82
N GLY A 344 -19.17 -2.20 -5.82
CA GLY A 344 -18.95 -2.53 -7.24
C GLY A 344 -19.37 -3.97 -7.55
N ASP A 345 -18.70 -4.59 -8.52
CA ASP A 345 -18.95 -5.98 -8.95
C ASP A 345 -18.18 -6.99 -8.07
N SER A 346 -18.25 -6.82 -6.73
CA SER A 346 -17.48 -7.59 -5.75
C SER A 346 -18.33 -8.17 -4.64
N GLN A 347 -17.77 -9.15 -3.92
CA GLN A 347 -18.44 -9.83 -2.80
C GLN A 347 -18.36 -9.03 -1.47
N VAL A 348 -17.79 -7.82 -1.49
CA VAL A 348 -17.61 -6.99 -0.29
C VAL A 348 -18.86 -6.16 -0.01
N LYS A 349 -19.54 -6.49 1.09
CA LYS A 349 -20.76 -5.81 1.53
C LYS A 349 -20.47 -4.61 2.42
N VAL A 350 -21.18 -3.52 2.16
CA VAL A 350 -21.01 -2.22 2.81
C VAL A 350 -22.38 -1.61 3.12
N LEU A 351 -22.50 -0.82 4.20
CA LEU A 351 -23.76 -0.09 4.44
C LEU A 351 -23.99 0.95 3.34
N GLU A 352 -25.14 0.90 2.70
CA GLU A 352 -25.64 1.96 1.82
C GLU A 352 -26.22 3.09 2.67
N THR A 353 -27.27 2.80 3.44
CA THR A 353 -27.96 3.74 4.35
C THR A 353 -27.84 3.31 5.80
N GLY A 354 -27.84 4.27 6.73
CA GLY A 354 -27.67 3.97 8.16
C GLY A 354 -26.21 3.82 8.60
N PHE A 355 -25.25 4.27 7.79
CA PHE A 355 -23.90 4.51 8.29
C PHE A 355 -23.93 5.59 9.37
N VAL A 356 -23.23 5.36 10.47
CA VAL A 356 -23.27 6.15 11.70
C VAL A 356 -21.86 6.32 12.24
N GLY A 357 -21.52 7.55 12.65
CA GLY A 357 -20.24 7.84 13.29
C GLY A 357 -19.05 7.72 12.35
N ARG A 358 -17.87 7.39 12.90
CA ARG A 358 -16.59 7.18 12.16
C ARG A 358 -16.08 8.38 11.34
N ARG A 359 -16.68 9.56 11.45
CA ARG A 359 -16.32 10.80 10.76
C ARG A 359 -14.81 11.05 10.63
N ARG A 360 -14.07 10.95 11.74
CA ARG A 360 -12.62 11.19 11.76
C ARG A 360 -11.81 10.15 10.98
N TYR A 361 -12.25 8.89 10.99
CA TYR A 361 -11.64 7.83 10.17
C TYR A 361 -11.83 8.11 8.68
N LEU A 362 -13.03 8.55 8.26
CA LEU A 362 -13.29 8.95 6.88
C LEU A 362 -12.41 10.13 6.46
N GLN A 363 -12.45 11.24 7.19
CA GLN A 363 -11.67 12.44 6.89
C GLN A 363 -10.17 12.14 6.83
N HIS A 364 -9.64 11.38 7.79
CA HIS A 364 -8.23 11.03 7.81
C HIS A 364 -7.86 10.07 6.65
N GLY A 365 -8.69 9.06 6.38
CA GLY A 365 -8.48 8.16 5.24
C GLY A 365 -8.47 8.89 3.89
N ILE A 366 -9.38 9.84 3.68
CA ILE A 366 -9.41 10.68 2.47
C ILE A 366 -8.13 11.53 2.36
N ASN A 367 -7.59 12.06 3.46
CA ASN A 367 -6.32 12.80 3.44
C ASN A 367 -5.13 11.93 2.99
N ILE A 368 -5.03 10.70 3.50
CA ILE A 368 -3.97 9.75 3.12
C ILE A 368 -4.11 9.35 1.63
N LEU A 369 -5.32 8.98 1.19
CA LEU A 369 -5.58 8.55 -0.19
C LEU A 369 -5.40 9.70 -1.21
N LYS A 370 -5.52 10.97 -0.78
CA LYS A 370 -5.15 12.16 -1.55
C LYS A 370 -3.65 12.53 -1.49
N GLY A 371 -2.81 11.70 -0.88
CA GLY A 371 -1.35 11.90 -0.83
C GLY A 371 -0.88 13.02 0.11
N LYS A 372 -1.66 13.42 1.14
CA LYS A 372 -1.21 14.45 2.09
C LYS A 372 -0.09 13.97 3.05
N GLU A 373 0.13 12.68 3.18
CA GLU A 373 1.23 12.11 3.97
C GLU A 373 2.29 11.50 3.07
N HIS A 374 3.54 11.96 3.20
CA HIS A 374 4.65 11.48 2.36
C HIS A 374 4.87 9.97 2.49
N ASN A 375 5.14 9.32 1.36
CA ASN A 375 5.35 7.89 1.22
C ASN A 375 4.17 6.99 1.65
N LYS A 376 2.99 7.56 1.90
CA LYS A 376 1.74 6.81 2.11
C LYS A 376 0.92 6.78 0.83
N PHE A 377 0.67 5.57 0.34
CA PHE A 377 -0.10 5.32 -0.88
C PHE A 377 -1.41 4.57 -0.59
N GLY A 378 -1.77 4.42 0.68
CA GLY A 378 -2.81 3.49 1.07
C GLY A 378 -3.08 3.41 2.57
N LEU A 379 -4.03 2.55 2.94
CA LEU A 379 -4.53 2.36 4.28
C LEU A 379 -4.48 0.89 4.69
N LEU A 380 -4.01 0.61 5.91
CA LEU A 380 -4.24 -0.66 6.61
C LEU A 380 -5.31 -0.42 7.68
N ILE A 381 -6.56 -0.73 7.37
CA ILE A 381 -7.69 -0.59 8.30
C ILE A 381 -7.77 -1.85 9.14
N ARG A 382 -7.25 -1.81 10.36
CA ARG A 382 -7.20 -2.99 11.25
C ARG A 382 -8.11 -2.88 12.46
N GLY A 383 -8.69 -3.98 12.93
CA GLY A 383 -9.57 -3.97 14.10
C GLY A 383 -10.40 -5.25 14.23
N VAL A 384 -11.04 -5.44 15.39
CA VAL A 384 -11.77 -6.68 15.76
C VAL A 384 -12.83 -7.09 14.73
N ALA A 385 -13.24 -8.36 14.78
CA ALA A 385 -14.27 -8.87 13.89
C ALA A 385 -15.61 -8.13 14.11
N GLY A 386 -16.37 -7.85 13.05
CA GLY A 386 -17.65 -7.12 13.14
C GLY A 386 -17.56 -5.60 13.37
N VAL A 387 -16.37 -5.03 13.64
CA VAL A 387 -16.19 -3.60 13.99
C VAL A 387 -16.54 -2.58 12.88
N GLY A 388 -16.79 -3.05 11.66
CA GLY A 388 -17.21 -2.24 10.50
C GLY A 388 -16.08 -1.85 9.54
N LYS A 389 -15.00 -2.64 9.42
CA LYS A 389 -13.86 -2.35 8.54
C LYS A 389 -14.25 -2.22 7.06
N SER A 390 -14.89 -3.23 6.49
CA SER A 390 -15.36 -3.29 5.10
C SER A 390 -16.35 -2.16 4.79
N THR A 391 -17.22 -1.83 5.74
CA THR A 391 -18.11 -0.66 5.63
C THR A 391 -17.33 0.66 5.56
N LEU A 392 -16.29 0.83 6.38
CA LEU A 392 -15.46 2.04 6.37
C LEU A 392 -14.65 2.15 5.06
N SER A 393 -14.05 1.06 4.58
CA SER A 393 -13.35 1.06 3.29
C SER A 393 -14.30 1.37 2.13
N GLY A 394 -15.50 0.80 2.11
CA GLY A 394 -16.56 1.15 1.16
C GLY A 394 -16.94 2.62 1.19
N LYS A 395 -17.16 3.19 2.39
CA LYS A 395 -17.49 4.61 2.55
C LYS A 395 -16.34 5.56 2.22
N LEU A 396 -15.09 5.10 2.25
CA LEU A 396 -13.93 5.83 1.71
C LEU A 396 -13.95 5.80 0.18
N VAL A 397 -14.08 4.61 -0.42
CA VAL A 397 -14.12 4.40 -1.87
C VAL A 397 -15.24 5.22 -2.53
N GLU A 398 -16.43 5.30 -1.92
CA GLU A 398 -17.56 6.13 -2.40
C GLU A 398 -17.24 7.63 -2.56
N ARG A 399 -16.14 8.13 -1.97
CA ARG A 399 -15.69 9.53 -2.11
C ARG A 399 -14.76 9.78 -3.30
N PHE A 400 -14.16 8.72 -3.87
CA PHE A 400 -13.21 8.81 -4.98
C PHE A 400 -13.86 8.41 -6.31
N LYS A 401 -14.78 9.24 -6.80
CA LYS A 401 -15.48 9.03 -8.10
C LYS A 401 -14.58 9.22 -9.33
N ASP A 402 -13.39 9.77 -9.12
CA ASP A 402 -12.31 9.94 -10.10
C ASP A 402 -11.48 8.64 -10.30
N ARG A 403 -11.70 7.61 -9.47
CA ARG A 403 -10.90 6.38 -9.44
C ARG A 403 -11.78 5.17 -9.66
N GLU A 404 -11.25 4.21 -10.41
CA GLU A 404 -11.85 2.90 -10.58
C GLU A 404 -11.51 2.01 -9.38
N LEU A 405 -12.31 0.95 -9.19
CA LEU A 405 -12.16 0.04 -8.07
C LEU A 405 -11.79 -1.35 -8.56
N ILE A 406 -10.73 -1.92 -7.99
CA ILE A 406 -10.43 -3.35 -8.04
C ILE A 406 -10.58 -3.90 -6.63
N VAL A 407 -11.44 -4.90 -6.46
CA VAL A 407 -11.67 -5.56 -5.16
C VAL A 407 -11.20 -7.00 -5.21
N LEU A 408 -10.46 -7.39 -4.18
CA LEU A 408 -9.98 -8.74 -3.90
C LEU A 408 -10.44 -9.08 -2.48
N HIS A 409 -11.02 -10.26 -2.28
CA HIS A 409 -11.67 -10.62 -1.03
C HIS A 409 -11.31 -12.04 -0.60
N GLY A 410 -10.78 -12.18 0.62
CA GLY A 410 -10.31 -13.45 1.17
C GLY A 410 -8.97 -13.91 0.59
N GLU A 411 -8.89 -15.16 0.12
CA GLU A 411 -7.73 -15.67 -0.63
C GLU A 411 -7.69 -15.04 -2.03
N PHE A 412 -6.48 -14.77 -2.54
CA PHE A 412 -6.24 -14.24 -3.87
C PHE A 412 -4.86 -14.64 -4.39
N SER A 413 -4.69 -14.59 -5.70
CA SER A 413 -3.50 -14.99 -6.46
C SER A 413 -3.08 -13.90 -7.47
N LYS A 414 -2.04 -14.15 -8.26
CA LYS A 414 -1.70 -13.30 -9.42
C LYS A 414 -2.78 -13.34 -10.49
N VAL A 415 -3.44 -14.49 -10.65
CA VAL A 415 -4.53 -14.71 -11.61
C VAL A 415 -5.70 -13.78 -11.31
N ASP A 416 -6.09 -13.66 -10.04
CA ASP A 416 -7.18 -12.75 -9.61
C ASP A 416 -6.86 -11.29 -9.91
N ILE A 417 -5.65 -10.85 -9.57
CA ILE A 417 -5.17 -9.48 -9.80
C ILE A 417 -5.16 -9.18 -11.30
N LEU A 418 -4.55 -10.04 -12.12
CA LEU A 418 -4.48 -9.83 -13.57
C LEU A 418 -5.86 -9.90 -14.25
N THR A 419 -6.75 -10.77 -13.78
CA THR A 419 -8.12 -10.88 -14.32
C THR A 419 -8.92 -9.61 -14.03
N LYS A 420 -8.91 -9.11 -12.78
CA LYS A 420 -9.60 -7.85 -12.44
C LYS A 420 -9.01 -6.64 -13.14
N ILE A 421 -7.69 -6.61 -13.39
CA ILE A 421 -7.06 -5.57 -14.21
C ILE A 421 -7.49 -5.70 -15.67
N ARG A 422 -7.55 -6.91 -16.24
CA ARG A 422 -8.03 -7.15 -17.62
C ARG A 422 -9.47 -6.68 -17.78
N ASP A 423 -10.38 -7.09 -16.89
CA ASP A 423 -11.79 -6.66 -16.87
C ASP A 423 -11.91 -5.13 -16.86
N LEU A 424 -11.14 -4.45 -16.00
CA LEU A 424 -11.09 -2.99 -15.93
C LEU A 424 -10.63 -2.37 -17.26
N VAL A 425 -9.50 -2.84 -17.79
CA VAL A 425 -8.87 -2.30 -19.00
C VAL A 425 -9.75 -2.53 -20.24
N GLU A 426 -10.41 -3.69 -20.35
CA GLU A 426 -11.38 -3.99 -21.41
C GLU A 426 -12.64 -3.12 -21.30
N ARG A 427 -13.22 -3.01 -20.10
CA ARG A 427 -14.37 -2.14 -19.80
C ARG A 427 -14.09 -0.67 -20.08
N LYS A 428 -12.82 -0.23 -19.91
CA LYS A 428 -12.34 1.11 -20.27
C LYS A 428 -11.80 1.25 -21.70
N LYS A 429 -11.73 0.16 -22.47
CA LYS A 429 -11.23 0.11 -23.85
C LYS A 429 -9.80 0.67 -23.99
N ASN A 430 -8.94 0.42 -23.01
CA ASN A 430 -7.56 0.92 -23.03
C ASN A 430 -6.64 -0.09 -23.75
N GLU A 431 -6.25 0.25 -24.98
CA GLU A 431 -5.42 -0.61 -25.83
C GLU A 431 -4.00 -0.81 -25.27
N LYS A 432 -3.44 0.19 -24.56
CA LYS A 432 -2.09 0.06 -23.95
C LYS A 432 -2.09 -1.05 -22.89
N GLY A 433 -3.04 -1.01 -21.96
CA GLY A 433 -3.17 -2.04 -20.92
C GLY A 433 -3.42 -3.42 -21.51
N LEU A 434 -4.24 -3.53 -22.56
CA LEU A 434 -4.45 -4.80 -23.28
C LEU A 434 -3.16 -5.32 -23.93
N ASN A 435 -2.35 -4.44 -24.50
CA ASN A 435 -1.07 -4.83 -25.09
C ASN A 435 -0.03 -5.24 -24.04
N ILE A 436 0.01 -4.58 -22.87
CA ILE A 436 0.85 -4.99 -21.74
C ILE A 436 0.42 -6.38 -21.23
N LEU A 437 -0.88 -6.60 -21.00
CA LEU A 437 -1.44 -7.87 -20.52
C LEU A 437 -1.36 -9.04 -21.54
N LYS A 438 -1.10 -8.75 -22.82
CA LYS A 438 -0.92 -9.73 -23.91
C LYS A 438 0.54 -9.92 -24.31
N SER A 439 1.46 -9.17 -23.71
CA SER A 439 2.88 -9.28 -23.99
C SER A 439 3.51 -10.47 -23.25
N ASP A 440 4.62 -10.98 -23.78
CA ASP A 440 5.43 -12.04 -23.15
C ASP A 440 6.19 -11.57 -21.88
N MET A 441 5.85 -10.39 -21.34
CA MET A 441 6.44 -9.85 -20.11
C MET A 441 5.92 -10.62 -18.89
N GLY A 442 6.81 -10.92 -17.94
CA GLY A 442 6.42 -11.54 -16.68
C GLY A 442 5.59 -10.60 -15.79
N TYR A 443 4.76 -11.16 -14.90
CA TYR A 443 3.84 -10.44 -14.00
C TYR A 443 4.43 -9.18 -13.36
N ASN A 444 5.63 -9.27 -12.78
CA ASN A 444 6.28 -8.13 -12.11
C ASN A 444 6.49 -6.93 -13.05
N GLU A 445 6.79 -7.18 -14.32
CA GLU A 445 7.04 -6.14 -15.33
C GLU A 445 5.72 -5.63 -15.93
N GLN A 446 4.73 -6.52 -16.11
CA GLN A 446 3.37 -6.12 -16.48
C GLN A 446 2.78 -5.14 -15.46
N ILE A 447 2.84 -5.44 -14.15
CA ILE A 447 2.31 -4.56 -13.09
C ILE A 447 3.06 -3.22 -13.04
N LYS A 448 4.39 -3.22 -13.20
CA LYS A 448 5.20 -1.99 -13.27
C LYS A 448 4.78 -1.07 -14.41
N GLU A 449 4.68 -1.60 -15.63
CA GLU A 449 4.29 -0.80 -16.80
C GLU A 449 2.82 -0.37 -16.74
N LEU A 450 1.93 -1.19 -16.16
CA LEU A 450 0.56 -0.79 -15.84
C LEU A 450 0.52 0.39 -14.85
N MET A 451 1.28 0.34 -13.75
CA MET A 451 1.38 1.45 -12.77
C MET A 451 1.91 2.74 -13.40
N LYS A 452 2.92 2.62 -14.28
CA LYS A 452 3.58 3.75 -14.92
C LYS A 452 2.73 4.43 -16.01
N ASP A 453 2.15 3.64 -16.92
CA ASP A 453 1.56 4.17 -18.15
C ASP A 453 0.02 4.09 -18.17
N VAL A 454 -0.60 3.13 -17.48
CA VAL A 454 -2.05 2.85 -17.59
C VAL A 454 -2.83 3.37 -16.38
N PHE A 455 -2.34 3.15 -15.15
CA PHE A 455 -3.05 3.62 -13.95
C PHE A 455 -2.88 5.13 -13.68
N ASN A 456 -1.97 5.80 -14.40
CA ASN A 456 -1.98 7.27 -14.50
C ASN A 456 -3.08 7.79 -15.45
N GLU A 457 -3.50 7.02 -16.46
CA GLU A 457 -4.65 7.35 -17.33
C GLU A 457 -5.99 6.91 -16.71
N ILE A 458 -5.97 5.80 -15.94
CA ILE A 458 -7.11 5.19 -15.27
C ILE A 458 -6.73 5.00 -13.79
N PRO A 459 -6.89 6.02 -12.92
CA PRO A 459 -6.63 5.90 -11.49
C PRO A 459 -7.38 4.73 -10.85
N VAL A 460 -6.73 3.96 -9.98
CA VAL A 460 -7.30 2.75 -9.36
C VAL A 460 -7.17 2.73 -7.83
N ILE A 461 -8.21 2.31 -7.12
CA ILE A 461 -8.11 1.85 -5.74
C ILE A 461 -8.14 0.31 -5.75
N PHE A 462 -7.07 -0.31 -5.27
CA PHE A 462 -7.03 -1.73 -4.95
C PHE A 462 -7.51 -1.95 -3.52
N LEU A 463 -8.67 -2.57 -3.33
CA LEU A 463 -9.20 -2.96 -2.04
C LEU A 463 -8.98 -4.47 -1.80
N PHE A 464 -8.20 -4.82 -0.80
CA PHE A 464 -8.06 -6.17 -0.27
C PHE A 464 -8.89 -6.27 1.03
N ASP A 465 -10.03 -6.95 1.00
CA ASP A 465 -10.96 -7.04 2.14
C ASP A 465 -11.00 -8.44 2.77
N ASP A 466 -11.05 -8.52 4.10
CA ASP A 466 -10.91 -9.75 4.90
C ASP A 466 -9.60 -10.50 4.57
N PHE A 467 -8.47 -9.85 4.88
CA PHE A 467 -7.12 -10.32 4.56
C PHE A 467 -6.65 -11.56 5.34
N GLU A 468 -7.47 -12.04 6.27
CA GLU A 468 -7.19 -13.12 7.20
C GLU A 468 -6.78 -14.45 6.53
N PRO A 469 -7.40 -14.91 5.44
CA PRO A 469 -7.06 -16.19 4.81
C PRO A 469 -5.63 -16.27 4.25
N VAL A 470 -5.05 -15.13 3.85
CA VAL A 470 -3.67 -15.04 3.37
C VAL A 470 -2.65 -14.81 4.50
N LEU A 471 -3.06 -14.88 5.77
CA LEU A 471 -2.16 -14.77 6.93
C LEU A 471 -1.86 -16.14 7.57
N ARG A 472 -0.65 -16.27 8.11
CA ARG A 472 -0.20 -17.41 8.93
C ARG A 472 0.46 -16.87 10.19
N SER A 473 0.10 -17.42 11.34
CA SER A 473 0.72 -17.07 12.63
C SER A 473 2.01 -17.86 12.81
N VAL A 474 3.13 -17.16 13.02
CA VAL A 474 4.45 -17.74 13.27
C VAL A 474 5.01 -17.06 14.53
N ASN A 475 5.21 -17.82 15.60
CA ASN A 475 5.69 -17.32 16.90
C ASN A 475 4.88 -16.14 17.47
N GLY A 476 3.58 -16.06 17.17
CA GLY A 476 2.69 -14.99 17.63
C GLY A 476 2.66 -13.73 16.75
N GLU A 477 3.45 -13.69 15.67
CA GLU A 477 3.35 -12.65 14.65
C GLU A 477 2.65 -13.20 13.39
N PHE A 478 1.77 -12.40 12.78
CA PHE A 478 1.16 -12.77 11.51
C PHE A 478 2.08 -12.37 10.34
N ARG A 479 2.33 -13.33 9.45
CA ARG A 479 3.03 -13.15 8.18
C ARG A 479 2.10 -13.54 7.03
N ILE A 480 2.32 -12.98 5.86
CA ILE A 480 1.54 -13.30 4.65
C ILE A 480 2.03 -14.65 4.08
N THR A 481 1.14 -15.42 3.47
CA THR A 481 1.50 -16.63 2.71
C THR A 481 2.46 -16.28 1.56
N PRO A 482 3.39 -17.18 1.18
CA PRO A 482 4.33 -16.91 0.09
C PRO A 482 3.66 -16.50 -1.23
N ASP A 483 2.55 -17.15 -1.59
CA ASP A 483 1.84 -16.91 -2.85
C ASP A 483 1.19 -15.53 -2.90
N ALA A 484 0.53 -15.11 -1.81
CA ALA A 484 -0.07 -13.78 -1.71
C ALA A 484 0.99 -12.67 -1.58
N LEU A 485 2.12 -12.96 -0.91
CA LEU A 485 3.28 -12.06 -0.86
C LEU A 485 3.84 -11.80 -2.26
N ASP A 486 4.06 -12.86 -3.05
CA ASP A 486 4.58 -12.74 -4.42
C ASP A 486 3.57 -12.04 -5.35
N ALA A 487 2.27 -12.29 -5.16
CA ALA A 487 1.21 -11.58 -5.88
C ALA A 487 1.16 -10.07 -5.56
N MET A 488 1.31 -9.66 -4.30
CA MET A 488 1.21 -8.25 -3.92
C MET A 488 2.50 -7.45 -4.08
N ARG A 489 3.67 -8.10 -4.00
CA ARG A 489 4.99 -7.45 -4.04
C ARG A 489 5.14 -6.43 -5.18
N PRO A 490 4.75 -6.71 -6.45
CA PRO A 490 4.90 -5.73 -7.54
C PRO A 490 4.02 -4.49 -7.38
N LEU A 491 2.76 -4.65 -6.91
CA LEU A 491 1.86 -3.54 -6.63
C LEU A 491 2.49 -2.61 -5.59
N PHE A 492 2.99 -3.16 -4.49
CA PHE A 492 3.64 -2.38 -3.44
C PHE A 492 4.97 -1.78 -3.88
N TYR A 493 5.75 -2.46 -4.71
CA TYR A 493 7.03 -1.94 -5.19
C TYR A 493 6.85 -0.71 -6.10
N SER A 494 5.81 -0.69 -6.94
CA SER A 494 5.62 0.29 -8.02
C SER A 494 4.48 1.30 -7.83
N VAL A 495 3.69 1.24 -6.75
CA VAL A 495 2.58 2.18 -6.48
C VAL A 495 2.98 3.66 -6.48
N ASP A 496 4.23 3.98 -6.14
CA ASP A 496 4.78 5.34 -6.18
C ASP A 496 4.97 5.90 -7.60
N TRP A 497 4.96 5.04 -8.62
CA TRP A 497 5.08 5.45 -10.03
C TRP A 497 3.75 5.99 -10.59
N ALA A 498 2.65 5.80 -9.85
CA ALA A 498 1.32 6.28 -10.17
C ALA A 498 0.92 7.53 -9.35
N GLU A 499 1.89 8.39 -9.01
CA GLU A 499 1.75 9.75 -8.44
C GLU A 499 0.59 9.98 -7.43
N HIS A 500 0.34 9.03 -6.51
CA HIS A 500 -0.80 9.00 -5.57
C HIS A 500 -2.22 9.00 -6.18
N VAL A 501 -2.38 8.84 -7.49
CA VAL A 501 -3.70 8.60 -8.12
C VAL A 501 -4.15 7.14 -7.96
N THR A 502 -3.19 6.21 -7.84
CA THR A 502 -3.47 4.81 -7.47
C THR A 502 -3.24 4.57 -5.98
N ASN A 503 -4.13 3.80 -5.34
CA ASN A 503 -4.02 3.47 -3.92
C ASN A 503 -4.25 2.00 -3.60
N ILE A 504 -3.83 1.62 -2.39
CA ILE A 504 -4.07 0.29 -1.82
C ILE A 504 -4.79 0.43 -0.47
N ILE A 505 -5.91 -0.24 -0.28
CA ILE A 505 -6.62 -0.34 1.00
C ILE A 505 -6.63 -1.82 1.39
N ILE A 506 -6.20 -2.14 2.61
CA ILE A 506 -6.29 -3.49 3.18
C ILE A 506 -7.17 -3.43 4.43
N THR A 507 -8.11 -4.36 4.59
CA THR A 507 -8.83 -4.56 5.86
C THR A 507 -8.43 -5.87 6.54
N SER A 508 -8.14 -5.84 7.85
CA SER A 508 -7.80 -7.07 8.59
C SER A 508 -8.13 -7.01 10.08
N ARG A 509 -8.30 -8.17 10.73
CA ARG A 509 -8.28 -8.32 12.20
C ARG A 509 -6.90 -8.08 12.80
N TYR A 510 -5.85 -8.49 12.10
CA TYR A 510 -4.50 -8.60 12.65
C TYR A 510 -3.55 -7.54 12.10
N ASN A 511 -2.49 -7.26 12.84
CA ASN A 511 -1.32 -6.59 12.29
C ASN A 511 -0.35 -7.67 11.76
N PHE A 512 0.27 -7.43 10.61
CA PHE A 512 1.11 -8.40 9.92
C PHE A 512 2.37 -7.77 9.35
N LYS A 513 3.34 -8.60 8.95
CA LYS A 513 4.56 -8.18 8.24
C LYS A 513 4.47 -8.51 6.76
N LEU A 514 4.31 -7.47 5.94
CA LEU A 514 4.65 -7.49 4.50
C LEU A 514 6.11 -7.01 4.38
N GLU A 515 7.04 -7.97 4.37
CA GLU A 515 8.49 -7.74 4.29
C GLU A 515 9.05 -8.48 3.06
N PHE A 516 9.94 -7.81 2.30
CA PHE A 516 10.64 -8.40 1.16
C PHE A 516 12.06 -7.81 1.08
N GLU A 517 13.09 -8.63 0.89
CA GLU A 517 14.52 -8.20 0.91
C GLU A 517 14.88 -7.31 2.13
N GLY A 518 14.35 -7.64 3.32
CA GLY A 518 14.55 -6.86 4.54
C GLY A 518 13.85 -5.49 4.59
N LYS A 519 13.06 -5.12 3.57
CA LYS A 519 12.26 -3.88 3.54
C LYS A 519 10.81 -4.16 3.95
N ARG A 520 10.27 -3.35 4.86
CA ARG A 520 8.83 -3.34 5.17
C ARG A 520 8.05 -2.59 4.10
N LEU A 521 7.34 -3.31 3.25
CA LEU A 521 6.44 -2.70 2.28
C LEU A 521 5.16 -2.16 2.94
N ASN A 522 4.77 -2.69 4.12
CA ASN A 522 3.69 -2.12 4.94
C ASN A 522 3.93 -0.66 5.36
N GLU A 523 5.17 -0.15 5.31
CA GLU A 523 5.45 1.27 5.55
C GLU A 523 4.83 2.20 4.49
N LYS A 524 4.49 1.69 3.30
CA LYS A 524 3.73 2.43 2.27
C LYS A 524 2.23 2.59 2.61
N LEU A 525 1.71 1.93 3.65
CA LEU A 525 0.35 2.10 4.14
C LEU A 525 0.35 2.94 5.43
N TYR A 526 -0.72 3.70 5.64
CA TYR A 526 -1.01 4.29 6.94
C TYR A 526 -1.78 3.28 7.81
N ASP A 527 -1.31 3.03 9.03
CA ASP A 527 -1.95 2.12 9.97
C ASP A 527 -3.14 2.78 10.68
N MET A 528 -4.36 2.30 10.38
CA MET A 528 -5.62 2.85 10.85
C MET A 528 -6.35 1.86 11.77
N PRO A 529 -6.07 1.87 13.09
CA PRO A 529 -6.75 1.00 14.05
C PRO A 529 -8.20 1.45 14.31
N LEU A 530 -9.17 0.65 13.85
CA LEU A 530 -10.60 0.86 14.03
C LEU A 530 -11.11 0.20 15.32
N ILE A 531 -11.43 1.02 16.32
CA ILE A 531 -11.94 0.60 17.64
C ILE A 531 -13.46 0.36 17.67
N SER A 532 -14.00 -0.33 18.67
CA SER A 532 -15.44 -0.44 18.94
C SER A 532 -16.08 0.93 19.24
N PHE A 533 -17.39 1.09 19.03
CA PHE A 533 -18.08 2.37 19.22
C PHE A 533 -18.14 2.79 20.71
N THR A 534 -17.99 4.08 20.98
CA THR A 534 -18.06 4.67 22.34
C THR A 534 -18.88 5.97 22.34
N GLY A 535 -19.37 6.40 23.50
CA GLY A 535 -20.02 7.72 23.67
C GLY A 535 -21.19 7.97 22.72
N ALA A 536 -21.16 9.13 22.04
CA ALA A 536 -22.20 9.52 21.08
C ALA A 536 -22.37 8.52 19.93
N ASP A 537 -21.28 8.01 19.33
CA ASP A 537 -21.37 7.02 18.24
C ASP A 537 -22.05 5.71 18.69
N LEU A 538 -21.77 5.25 19.91
CA LEU A 538 -22.45 4.08 20.50
C LEU A 538 -23.94 4.35 20.72
N LYS A 539 -24.29 5.53 21.23
CA LYS A 539 -25.67 5.96 21.44
C LYS A 539 -26.44 6.01 20.12
N LYS A 540 -25.86 6.62 19.07
CA LYS A 540 -26.44 6.64 17.70
C LYS A 540 -26.66 5.23 17.16
N LYS A 541 -25.66 4.33 17.25
CA LYS A 541 -25.80 2.94 16.79
C LYS A 541 -26.92 2.22 17.55
N THR A 542 -26.96 2.32 18.87
CA THR A 542 -27.98 1.65 19.71
C THR A 542 -29.38 2.24 19.59
N ASP A 543 -29.51 3.52 19.23
CA ASP A 543 -30.79 4.17 18.90
C ASP A 543 -31.24 3.90 17.45
N SER A 544 -30.39 3.33 16.59
CA SER A 544 -30.80 2.77 15.28
C SER A 544 -31.34 1.34 15.38
N LEU A 545 -31.05 0.63 16.48
CA LEU A 545 -31.43 -0.76 16.73
C LEU A 545 -32.81 -0.82 17.41
N GLU A 546 -33.83 -1.24 16.65
CA GLU A 546 -35.24 -1.05 16.99
C GLU A 546 -35.68 -1.76 18.28
N ASN A 547 -35.08 -2.91 18.61
CA ASN A 547 -35.51 -3.75 19.71
C ASN A 547 -34.73 -3.41 21.00
N ILE A 548 -33.41 -3.23 20.93
CA ILE A 548 -32.56 -2.71 22.02
C ILE A 548 -33.12 -1.37 22.51
N ALA A 549 -33.48 -0.46 21.61
CA ALA A 549 -33.96 0.86 21.98
C ALA A 549 -35.32 0.85 22.73
N LYS A 550 -36.13 -0.20 22.56
CA LYS A 550 -37.43 -0.39 23.23
C LYS A 550 -37.36 -1.35 24.44
N SER A 551 -36.30 -2.15 24.54
CA SER A 551 -36.10 -3.14 25.60
C SER A 551 -35.95 -2.49 26.98
N LYS A 552 -36.47 -3.18 28.01
CA LYS A 552 -36.23 -2.81 29.42
C LYS A 552 -34.79 -3.11 29.85
N ASN A 553 -34.14 -4.06 29.18
CA ASN A 553 -32.78 -4.51 29.40
C ASN A 553 -31.77 -3.75 28.52
N LYS A 554 -32.14 -2.64 27.86
CA LYS A 554 -31.27 -1.83 26.98
C LYS A 554 -29.85 -1.63 27.53
N LYS A 555 -29.70 -1.36 28.83
CA LYS A 555 -28.38 -1.17 29.47
C LYS A 555 -27.48 -2.41 29.36
N LEU A 556 -28.04 -3.59 29.64
CA LEU A 556 -27.36 -4.88 29.53
C LEU A 556 -26.81 -5.09 28.12
N TYR A 557 -27.65 -4.86 27.11
CA TYR A 557 -27.30 -5.07 25.71
C TYR A 557 -26.26 -4.05 25.20
N ILE A 558 -26.25 -2.83 25.73
CA ILE A 558 -25.22 -1.83 25.40
C ILE A 558 -23.88 -2.18 26.06
N GLU A 559 -23.90 -2.63 27.31
CA GLU A 559 -22.72 -3.00 28.08
C GLU A 559 -22.00 -4.21 27.45
N TYR A 560 -22.72 -5.32 27.25
CA TYR A 560 -22.15 -6.54 26.68
C TYR A 560 -22.05 -6.54 25.15
N GLY A 561 -22.63 -5.55 24.47
CA GLY A 561 -22.32 -5.31 23.06
C GLY A 561 -20.90 -4.77 22.85
N HIS A 562 -20.22 -4.29 23.91
CA HIS A 562 -18.87 -3.71 23.88
C HIS A 562 -18.65 -2.59 22.85
N GLY A 563 -19.72 -2.03 22.29
CA GLY A 563 -19.68 -1.13 21.14
C GLY A 563 -19.37 -1.79 19.79
N ASN A 564 -19.26 -3.11 19.73
CA ASN A 564 -19.08 -3.85 18.50
C ASN A 564 -20.42 -3.89 17.72
N PRO A 565 -20.49 -3.37 16.47
CA PRO A 565 -21.72 -3.29 15.69
C PRO A 565 -22.42 -4.65 15.50
N LEU A 566 -21.65 -5.72 15.27
CA LEU A 566 -22.18 -7.06 15.02
C LEU A 566 -22.79 -7.66 16.30
N LEU A 567 -22.10 -7.52 17.44
CA LEU A 567 -22.63 -7.99 18.73
C LEU A 567 -23.91 -7.24 19.12
N LEU A 568 -23.95 -5.92 18.87
CA LEU A 568 -25.14 -5.11 19.09
C LEU A 568 -26.32 -5.53 18.19
N GLU A 569 -26.07 -5.90 16.93
CA GLU A 569 -27.12 -6.43 16.04
C GLU A 569 -27.65 -7.80 16.51
N TRP A 570 -26.81 -8.67 17.06
CA TRP A 570 -27.25 -9.94 17.66
C TRP A 570 -28.00 -9.77 18.98
N LEU A 571 -27.55 -8.86 19.83
CA LEU A 571 -28.28 -8.50 21.05
C LEU A 571 -29.64 -7.85 20.72
N ASP A 572 -29.79 -7.20 19.55
CA ASP A 572 -31.08 -6.72 19.04
C ASP A 572 -32.01 -7.85 18.60
N ILE A 573 -31.47 -8.95 18.04
CA ILE A 573 -32.23 -10.18 17.76
C ILE A 573 -32.75 -10.81 19.06
N ILE A 574 -31.94 -10.84 20.12
CA ILE A 574 -32.38 -11.31 21.45
C ILE A 574 -33.43 -10.36 22.04
N ALA A 575 -33.20 -9.04 21.97
CA ALA A 575 -34.12 -8.02 22.46
C ALA A 575 -35.49 -8.02 21.75
N LYS A 576 -35.57 -8.55 20.53
CA LYS A 576 -36.81 -8.69 19.74
C LYS A 576 -37.82 -9.66 20.38
N ASP A 577 -37.33 -10.70 21.05
CA ASP A 577 -38.17 -11.69 21.75
C ASP A 577 -37.49 -12.19 23.02
N GLU A 578 -37.33 -11.28 24.00
CA GLU A 578 -36.72 -11.54 25.32
C GLU A 578 -37.34 -12.72 26.09
N ARG A 579 -38.49 -13.24 25.65
CA ARG A 579 -39.17 -14.38 26.30
C ARG A 579 -38.61 -15.73 25.89
N LYS A 580 -37.89 -15.80 24.75
CA LYS A 580 -37.19 -17.02 24.31
C LYS A 580 -35.88 -17.26 25.06
N TYR A 581 -35.30 -16.24 25.68
CA TYR A 581 -33.95 -16.24 26.21
C TYR A 581 -33.95 -15.97 27.72
N ASP A 582 -33.11 -16.67 28.50
CA ASP A 582 -32.89 -16.28 29.89
C ASP A 582 -31.92 -15.09 29.96
N VAL A 583 -32.48 -13.89 30.05
CA VAL A 583 -31.72 -12.63 30.09
C VAL A 583 -30.91 -12.49 31.40
N ALA A 584 -31.27 -13.20 32.48
CA ALA A 584 -30.54 -13.17 33.74
C ALA A 584 -29.35 -14.15 33.73
N GLU A 585 -29.49 -15.32 33.09
CA GLU A 585 -28.35 -16.19 32.81
C GLU A 585 -27.38 -15.50 31.83
N LEU A 586 -27.89 -14.83 30.80
CA LEU A 586 -27.10 -14.03 29.84
C LEU A 586 -26.20 -13.02 30.56
N GLU A 587 -26.75 -12.18 31.44
CA GLU A 587 -25.97 -11.24 32.26
C GLU A 587 -24.86 -11.95 33.06
N THR A 588 -25.20 -13.08 33.67
CA THR A 588 -24.28 -13.85 34.52
C THR A 588 -23.13 -14.49 33.71
N LYS A 589 -23.38 -14.90 32.46
CA LYS A 589 -22.40 -15.57 31.58
C LYS A 589 -21.45 -14.59 30.89
N LEU A 590 -21.98 -13.43 30.48
CA LEU A 590 -21.21 -12.41 29.75
C LEU A 590 -20.37 -11.51 30.68
N LYS A 591 -20.68 -11.49 31.97
CA LYS A 591 -19.96 -10.68 32.96
C LYS A 591 -18.45 -10.94 32.98
N ASP A 592 -17.67 -9.86 32.91
CA ASP A 592 -16.21 -9.87 32.92
C ASP A 592 -15.60 -10.77 31.81
N ARG A 593 -16.22 -10.77 30.61
CA ARG A 593 -15.75 -11.47 29.40
C ARG A 593 -15.25 -10.49 28.34
N ASN A 594 -14.50 -11.02 27.37
CA ASN A 594 -14.00 -10.27 26.21
C ASN A 594 -14.92 -10.42 25.01
N GLU A 595 -14.78 -9.54 24.01
CA GLU A 595 -15.63 -9.52 22.80
C GLU A 595 -15.70 -10.88 22.08
N ASP A 596 -14.58 -11.61 22.01
CA ASP A 596 -14.53 -12.94 21.39
C ASP A 596 -15.41 -13.96 22.12
N PHE A 597 -15.28 -14.09 23.45
CA PHE A 597 -16.14 -15.00 24.22
C PHE A 597 -17.62 -14.60 24.12
N VAL A 598 -17.92 -13.29 24.15
CA VAL A 598 -19.29 -12.80 24.00
C VAL A 598 -19.86 -13.19 22.63
N ARG A 599 -19.11 -13.01 21.55
CA ARG A 599 -19.49 -13.45 20.20
C ARG A 599 -19.80 -14.95 20.20
N ASP A 600 -18.86 -15.76 20.66
CA ASP A 600 -18.94 -17.22 20.55
C ASP A 600 -20.15 -17.75 21.35
N TYR A 601 -20.36 -17.24 22.58
CA TYR A 601 -21.52 -17.59 23.41
C TYR A 601 -22.86 -17.11 22.81
N LEU A 602 -22.93 -15.89 22.26
CA LEU A 602 -24.16 -15.40 21.62
C LEU A 602 -24.51 -16.23 20.38
N LEU A 603 -23.52 -16.66 19.61
CA LEU A 603 -23.72 -17.52 18.44
C LEU A 603 -24.33 -18.87 18.83
N ASP A 604 -23.79 -19.50 19.88
CA ASP A 604 -24.31 -20.76 20.42
C ASP A 604 -25.73 -20.58 20.97
N LEU A 605 -25.93 -19.60 21.86
CA LEU A 605 -27.23 -19.32 22.49
C LEU A 605 -28.34 -19.08 21.45
N ILE A 606 -28.07 -18.27 20.42
CA ILE A 606 -29.05 -17.96 19.38
C ILE A 606 -29.36 -19.18 18.50
N THR A 607 -28.34 -19.95 18.09
CA THR A 607 -28.57 -21.14 17.25
C THR A 607 -29.29 -22.26 17.98
N GLU A 608 -28.98 -22.48 19.26
CA GLU A 608 -29.65 -23.49 20.10
C GLU A 608 -31.09 -23.10 20.42
N THR A 609 -31.34 -21.83 20.73
CA THR A 609 -32.70 -21.32 21.01
C THR A 609 -33.63 -21.39 19.78
N GLU A 610 -33.08 -21.24 18.58
CA GLU A 610 -33.84 -21.34 17.33
C GLU A 610 -33.99 -22.77 16.78
N GLY A 611 -33.38 -23.77 17.44
CA GLY A 611 -33.60 -25.20 17.24
C GLY A 611 -32.53 -25.91 16.40
N GLU A 612 -32.36 -27.21 16.65
CA GLU A 612 -31.33 -28.06 16.02
C GLU A 612 -31.38 -28.10 14.48
N GLU A 613 -32.56 -27.96 13.87
CA GLU A 613 -32.72 -27.87 12.42
C GLU A 613 -32.04 -26.60 11.86
N PHE A 614 -32.22 -25.45 12.52
CA PHE A 614 -31.57 -24.19 12.14
C PHE A 614 -30.07 -24.21 12.42
N LYS A 615 -29.65 -24.74 13.58
CA LYS A 615 -28.23 -24.95 13.93
C LYS A 615 -27.51 -25.82 12.89
N THR A 616 -28.13 -26.94 12.51
CA THR A 616 -27.62 -27.87 11.48
C THR A 616 -27.54 -27.21 10.11
N PHE A 617 -28.59 -26.48 9.70
CA PHE A 617 -28.64 -25.75 8.43
C PHE A 617 -27.50 -24.73 8.29
N ILE A 618 -27.30 -23.92 9.33
CA ILE A 618 -26.27 -22.89 9.38
C ILE A 618 -24.85 -23.50 9.33
N ASN A 619 -24.57 -24.50 10.16
CA ASN A 619 -23.25 -25.14 10.19
C ASN A 619 -22.90 -25.77 8.82
N LYS A 620 -23.87 -26.42 8.16
CA LYS A 620 -23.68 -27.03 6.83
C LYS A 620 -23.51 -25.99 5.72
N SER A 621 -24.21 -24.86 5.82
CA SER A 621 -24.08 -23.74 4.88
C SER A 621 -22.70 -23.09 4.86
N ALA A 622 -21.89 -23.25 5.92
CA ALA A 622 -20.54 -22.71 6.00
C ALA A 622 -19.54 -23.31 4.99
N VAL A 623 -19.90 -24.41 4.31
CA VAL A 623 -19.08 -24.99 3.23
C VAL A 623 -18.88 -24.04 2.05
N PHE A 624 -19.89 -23.20 1.76
CA PHE A 624 -19.88 -22.31 0.61
C PHE A 624 -19.06 -21.07 0.92
N ARG A 625 -17.83 -21.04 0.39
CA ARG A 625 -16.88 -19.92 0.54
C ARG A 625 -17.18 -18.75 -0.41
N THR A 626 -18.15 -18.90 -1.32
CA THR A 626 -18.60 -17.88 -2.28
C THR A 626 -20.13 -17.76 -2.27
N PRO A 627 -20.71 -16.67 -2.79
CA PRO A 627 -22.16 -16.54 -2.95
C PRO A 627 -22.72 -17.60 -3.91
N VAL A 628 -23.69 -18.38 -3.42
CA VAL A 628 -24.35 -19.45 -4.17
C VAL A 628 -25.86 -19.25 -4.23
N GLY A 629 -26.51 -19.78 -5.27
CA GLY A 629 -27.96 -19.62 -5.46
C GLY A 629 -28.81 -20.32 -4.39
N GLU A 630 -30.10 -19.96 -4.29
CA GLU A 630 -31.06 -20.59 -3.37
C GLU A 630 -31.11 -22.12 -3.51
N ASN A 631 -30.84 -22.63 -4.72
CA ASN A 631 -30.81 -24.07 -5.02
C ASN A 631 -29.72 -24.84 -4.25
N ALA A 632 -28.60 -24.20 -3.88
CA ALA A 632 -27.45 -24.81 -3.20
C ALA A 632 -27.81 -25.43 -1.82
N PHE A 633 -28.82 -24.87 -1.16
CA PHE A 633 -29.21 -25.26 0.21
C PHE A 633 -30.32 -26.31 0.26
N THR A 634 -30.98 -26.57 -0.88
CA THR A 634 -32.23 -27.37 -0.95
C THR A 634 -32.11 -28.83 -0.50
N THR A 635 -30.88 -29.36 -0.41
CA THR A 635 -30.61 -30.74 0.02
C THR A 635 -30.65 -30.92 1.55
N TYR A 636 -30.47 -29.84 2.32
CA TYR A 636 -30.37 -29.88 3.78
C TYR A 636 -31.05 -28.70 4.49
N GLY A 637 -31.84 -27.92 3.77
CA GLY A 637 -32.67 -26.85 4.31
C GLY A 637 -33.73 -26.37 3.30
N ASP A 638 -34.51 -25.38 3.71
CA ASP A 638 -35.57 -24.79 2.91
C ASP A 638 -35.45 -23.26 2.83
N LYS A 639 -36.35 -22.65 2.07
CA LYS A 639 -36.43 -21.18 1.94
C LYS A 639 -36.72 -20.51 3.29
N THR A 640 -37.48 -21.15 4.17
CA THR A 640 -37.84 -20.61 5.50
C THR A 640 -36.60 -20.47 6.39
N LEU A 641 -35.74 -21.49 6.44
CA LEU A 641 -34.48 -21.48 7.17
C LEU A 641 -33.48 -20.48 6.57
N LEU A 642 -33.43 -20.37 5.24
CA LEU A 642 -32.58 -19.41 4.54
C LEU A 642 -33.01 -17.96 4.80
N GLU A 643 -34.31 -17.64 4.67
CA GLU A 643 -34.85 -16.31 4.99
C GLU A 643 -34.70 -15.96 6.48
N LYS A 644 -34.84 -16.95 7.37
CA LYS A 644 -34.56 -16.81 8.81
C LYS A 644 -33.09 -16.50 9.07
N ALA A 645 -32.17 -17.23 8.44
CA ALA A 645 -30.72 -17.02 8.56
C ALA A 645 -30.29 -15.62 8.12
N VAL A 646 -30.83 -15.14 7.00
CA VAL A 646 -30.60 -13.78 6.49
C VAL A 646 -31.19 -12.73 7.43
N THR A 647 -32.43 -12.94 7.90
CA THR A 647 -33.09 -12.03 8.87
C THR A 647 -32.33 -11.94 10.19
N MET A 648 -31.61 -12.98 10.57
CA MET A 648 -30.83 -13.06 11.80
C MET A 648 -29.34 -12.71 11.60
N THR A 649 -28.90 -12.26 10.41
CA THR A 649 -27.50 -11.90 10.10
C THR A 649 -26.47 -13.05 10.16
N PHE A 650 -26.95 -14.30 10.21
CA PHE A 650 -26.10 -15.51 10.13
C PHE A 650 -25.64 -15.79 8.70
N MET A 651 -26.53 -15.48 7.76
CA MET A 651 -26.24 -15.51 6.33
C MET A 651 -26.48 -14.13 5.73
N GLU A 652 -25.85 -13.94 4.60
CA GLU A 652 -25.97 -12.75 3.79
C GLU A 652 -26.74 -13.08 2.51
N LYS A 653 -27.34 -12.05 1.90
CA LYS A 653 -28.15 -12.17 0.69
C LYS A 653 -27.79 -11.06 -0.28
N GLU A 654 -27.52 -11.45 -1.52
CA GLU A 654 -27.49 -10.60 -2.69
C GLU A 654 -28.78 -10.77 -3.49
N GLN A 655 -29.17 -9.72 -4.21
CA GLN A 655 -30.22 -9.80 -5.23
C GLN A 655 -29.69 -9.15 -6.51
N ILE A 656 -29.51 -9.96 -7.56
CA ILE A 656 -29.01 -9.52 -8.86
C ILE A 656 -30.20 -9.47 -9.83
N GLY A 657 -30.49 -8.29 -10.37
CA GLY A 657 -31.66 -8.08 -11.21
C GLY A 657 -32.98 -8.24 -10.45
N GLN A 658 -34.03 -8.73 -11.13
CA GLN A 658 -35.36 -8.88 -10.53
C GLN A 658 -35.59 -10.21 -9.82
N ASN A 659 -34.97 -11.30 -10.27
CA ASN A 659 -35.33 -12.67 -9.87
C ASN A 659 -34.23 -13.45 -9.14
N ASP A 660 -32.95 -13.17 -9.38
CA ASP A 660 -31.86 -14.01 -8.88
C ASP A 660 -31.37 -13.54 -7.51
N SER A 661 -31.09 -14.49 -6.63
CA SER A 661 -30.61 -14.23 -5.26
C SER A 661 -29.52 -15.21 -4.89
N TYR A 662 -28.40 -14.67 -4.41
CA TYR A 662 -27.24 -15.43 -3.97
C TYR A 662 -27.06 -15.26 -2.46
N TYR A 663 -26.54 -16.29 -1.81
CA TYR A 663 -26.45 -16.39 -0.36
C TYR A 663 -25.14 -17.07 0.06
N TRP A 664 -24.59 -16.66 1.19
CA TRP A 664 -23.41 -17.25 1.82
C TRP A 664 -23.47 -17.00 3.33
N VAL A 665 -22.67 -17.72 4.10
CA VAL A 665 -22.53 -17.49 5.55
C VAL A 665 -21.69 -16.24 5.79
N THR A 666 -22.12 -15.39 6.73
CA THR A 666 -21.39 -14.18 7.14
C THR A 666 -19.91 -14.51 7.42
N PRO A 667 -18.91 -13.94 6.71
CA PRO A 667 -17.54 -14.47 6.70
C PRO A 667 -16.87 -14.61 8.08
N VAL A 668 -17.16 -13.69 9.00
CA VAL A 668 -16.68 -13.74 10.40
C VAL A 668 -17.08 -15.04 11.12
N LEU A 669 -18.21 -15.63 10.73
CA LEU A 669 -18.84 -16.76 11.40
C LEU A 669 -18.56 -18.10 10.73
N ARG A 670 -18.25 -18.08 9.43
CA ARG A 670 -18.12 -19.27 8.58
C ARG A 670 -17.22 -20.32 9.22
N ASP A 671 -16.02 -19.92 9.62
CA ASP A 671 -15.03 -20.86 10.17
C ASP A 671 -15.50 -21.41 11.53
N MET A 672 -16.08 -20.56 12.39
CA MET A 672 -16.67 -20.97 13.68
C MET A 672 -17.86 -21.94 13.55
N MET A 673 -18.59 -21.86 12.43
CA MET A 673 -19.72 -22.74 12.12
C MET A 673 -19.25 -24.05 11.48
N TRP A 674 -18.24 -23.95 10.62
CA TRP A 674 -17.59 -25.09 9.99
C TRP A 674 -16.88 -25.99 11.02
N ASP A 675 -16.21 -25.40 12.01
CA ASP A 675 -15.52 -26.12 13.08
C ASP A 675 -16.45 -26.88 14.04
N LYS A 676 -17.77 -26.61 13.99
CA LYS A 676 -18.79 -27.37 14.74
C LYS A 676 -19.22 -28.68 14.08
N LEU A 677 -18.85 -28.92 12.81
CA LEU A 677 -19.12 -30.17 12.11
C LEU A 677 -18.01 -31.19 12.37
N ASP A 678 -18.39 -32.47 12.54
CA ASP A 678 -17.44 -33.57 12.56
C ASP A 678 -16.85 -33.86 11.17
N ASP A 679 -15.73 -34.57 11.10
CA ASP A 679 -15.01 -34.81 9.84
C ASP A 679 -15.84 -35.64 8.83
N ALA A 680 -16.73 -36.52 9.31
CA ALA A 680 -17.59 -37.34 8.46
C ALA A 680 -18.81 -36.55 7.92
N GLU A 681 -19.27 -35.53 8.65
CA GLU A 681 -20.20 -34.53 8.13
C GLU A 681 -19.50 -33.60 7.13
N LYS A 682 -18.33 -33.04 7.48
CA LYS A 682 -17.54 -32.17 6.58
C LYS A 682 -17.31 -32.81 5.22
N LEU A 683 -16.94 -34.09 5.18
CA LEU A 683 -16.76 -34.86 3.93
C LEU A 683 -18.05 -34.89 3.08
N LYS A 684 -19.20 -35.25 3.67
CA LYS A 684 -20.50 -35.29 2.96
C LYS A 684 -20.92 -33.93 2.44
N ILE A 685 -20.65 -32.87 3.20
CA ILE A 685 -21.03 -31.51 2.81
C ILE A 685 -20.09 -30.96 1.72
N HIS A 686 -18.81 -31.33 1.73
CA HIS A 686 -17.91 -31.08 0.60
C HIS A 686 -18.38 -31.78 -0.68
N ASP A 687 -18.88 -33.02 -0.61
CA ASP A 687 -19.45 -33.70 -1.79
C ASP A 687 -20.69 -32.96 -2.32
N LEU A 688 -21.58 -32.48 -1.43
CA LEU A 688 -22.73 -31.68 -1.86
C LEU A 688 -22.31 -30.37 -2.52
N ALA A 689 -21.32 -29.67 -1.95
CA ALA A 689 -20.79 -28.44 -2.53
C ALA A 689 -20.12 -28.69 -3.89
N TYR A 690 -19.29 -29.73 -4.01
CA TYR A 690 -18.69 -30.16 -5.28
C TYR A 690 -19.77 -30.36 -6.37
N ASN A 691 -20.80 -31.17 -6.08
CA ASN A 691 -21.85 -31.48 -7.04
C ASN A 691 -22.64 -30.23 -7.47
N TRP A 692 -22.80 -29.23 -6.58
CA TRP A 692 -23.42 -27.96 -6.92
C TRP A 692 -22.55 -27.12 -7.86
N TYR A 693 -21.28 -26.87 -7.49
CA TYR A 693 -20.38 -26.07 -8.33
C TYR A 693 -20.11 -26.73 -9.70
N ASP A 694 -19.95 -28.06 -9.74
CA ASP A 694 -19.80 -28.79 -11.01
C ASP A 694 -21.04 -28.61 -11.90
N GLY A 695 -22.24 -28.65 -11.31
CA GLY A 695 -23.50 -28.39 -12.02
C GLY A 695 -23.60 -26.97 -12.61
N GLU A 696 -23.17 -25.93 -11.89
CA GLU A 696 -23.16 -24.55 -12.41
C GLU A 696 -22.05 -24.34 -13.49
N VAL A 697 -20.92 -25.04 -13.37
CA VAL A 697 -19.86 -25.07 -14.40
C VAL A 697 -20.36 -25.73 -15.69
N GLU A 698 -21.09 -26.86 -15.61
CA GLU A 698 -21.65 -27.51 -16.80
C GLU A 698 -22.76 -26.67 -17.46
N LYS A 699 -23.66 -26.06 -16.70
CA LYS A 699 -24.67 -25.12 -17.26
C LYS A 699 -24.03 -23.98 -18.03
N SER A 700 -22.87 -23.48 -17.59
CA SER A 700 -22.15 -22.42 -18.30
C SER A 700 -21.74 -22.90 -19.70
N LYS A 701 -21.20 -24.13 -19.81
CA LYS A 701 -20.86 -24.75 -21.10
C LYS A 701 -22.07 -25.01 -21.98
N GLU A 702 -23.19 -25.47 -21.42
CA GLU A 702 -24.44 -25.67 -22.16
C GLU A 702 -24.99 -24.38 -22.79
N ASN A 703 -24.74 -23.23 -22.14
CA ASN A 703 -25.14 -21.91 -22.61
C ASN A 703 -24.10 -21.21 -23.52
N ASP A 704 -23.03 -21.91 -23.92
CA ASP A 704 -21.89 -21.38 -24.68
C ASP A 704 -21.21 -20.16 -24.00
N THR A 705 -21.21 -20.14 -22.66
CA THR A 705 -20.52 -19.14 -21.84
C THR A 705 -19.28 -19.73 -21.17
N LYS A 706 -18.22 -18.91 -21.01
CA LYS A 706 -17.06 -19.33 -20.21
C LYS A 706 -17.50 -19.48 -18.74
N PRO A 707 -17.23 -20.62 -18.07
CA PRO A 707 -17.54 -20.79 -16.65
C PRO A 707 -16.72 -19.82 -15.79
N ASP A 708 -17.29 -19.38 -14.67
CA ASP A 708 -16.61 -18.53 -13.70
C ASP A 708 -15.36 -19.25 -13.15
N PRO A 709 -14.15 -18.67 -13.26
CA PRO A 709 -12.93 -19.25 -12.69
C PRO A 709 -13.06 -19.57 -11.19
N LYS A 710 -13.78 -18.75 -10.42
CA LYS A 710 -13.98 -18.97 -8.99
C LYS A 710 -14.84 -20.20 -8.71
N TYR A 711 -15.82 -20.51 -9.56
CA TYR A 711 -16.58 -21.76 -9.45
C TYR A 711 -15.76 -22.99 -9.87
N LEU A 712 -14.81 -22.85 -10.81
CA LEU A 712 -13.84 -23.91 -11.12
C LEU A 712 -12.90 -24.18 -9.94
N GLU A 713 -12.42 -23.14 -9.25
CA GLU A 713 -11.57 -23.24 -8.07
C GLU A 713 -12.30 -23.85 -6.87
N GLU A 714 -13.54 -23.45 -6.59
CA GLU A 714 -14.35 -24.06 -5.53
C GLU A 714 -14.70 -25.52 -5.83
N ALA A 715 -15.08 -25.85 -7.07
CA ALA A 715 -15.32 -27.24 -7.49
C ALA A 715 -14.07 -28.10 -7.32
N LEU A 716 -12.90 -27.58 -7.76
CA LEU A 716 -11.63 -28.26 -7.58
C LEU A 716 -11.29 -28.46 -6.10
N TYR A 717 -11.39 -27.40 -5.28
CA TYR A 717 -11.14 -27.46 -3.84
C TYR A 717 -12.00 -28.55 -3.19
N HIS A 718 -13.31 -28.54 -3.41
CA HIS A 718 -14.19 -29.54 -2.82
C HIS A 718 -13.90 -30.96 -3.33
N ALA A 719 -13.58 -31.14 -4.62
CA ALA A 719 -13.14 -32.44 -5.16
C ALA A 719 -11.88 -32.98 -4.48
N THR A 720 -10.89 -32.12 -4.19
CA THR A 720 -9.68 -32.52 -3.45
C THR A 720 -9.93 -32.85 -1.97
N LYS A 721 -11.05 -32.37 -1.39
CA LYS A 721 -11.45 -32.70 -0.01
C LYS A 721 -12.26 -33.99 0.11
N THR A 722 -12.86 -34.49 -0.97
CA THR A 722 -13.62 -35.75 -0.98
C THR A 722 -12.94 -36.90 -1.71
N ASP A 723 -11.64 -36.75 -2.00
CA ASP A 723 -10.85 -37.68 -2.82
C ASP A 723 -11.49 -38.00 -4.18
N ASN A 724 -12.30 -37.07 -4.71
CA ASN A 724 -12.88 -37.16 -6.05
C ASN A 724 -11.84 -36.75 -7.10
N ILE A 725 -10.88 -37.65 -7.35
CA ILE A 725 -9.75 -37.42 -8.25
C ILE A 725 -10.23 -37.09 -9.68
N PHE A 726 -11.33 -37.68 -10.15
CA PHE A 726 -11.89 -37.42 -11.49
C PHE A 726 -12.44 -35.98 -11.61
N GLY A 727 -13.22 -35.53 -10.63
CA GLY A 727 -13.66 -34.15 -10.53
C GLY A 727 -12.49 -33.17 -10.43
N ALA A 728 -11.49 -33.50 -9.62
CA ALA A 728 -10.29 -32.68 -9.50
C ALA A 728 -9.52 -32.56 -10.83
N CYS A 729 -9.33 -33.67 -11.57
CA CYS A 729 -8.72 -33.64 -12.90
C CYS A 729 -9.51 -32.76 -13.87
N LYS A 730 -10.84 -32.93 -13.93
CA LYS A 730 -11.75 -32.17 -14.79
C LYS A 730 -11.63 -30.66 -14.58
N HIS A 731 -11.71 -30.19 -13.34
CA HIS A 731 -11.66 -28.76 -13.05
C HIS A 731 -10.23 -28.19 -13.17
N ALA A 732 -9.19 -28.93 -12.77
CA ALA A 732 -7.81 -28.52 -12.92
C ALA A 732 -7.36 -28.36 -14.38
N VAL A 733 -7.88 -29.19 -15.29
CA VAL A 733 -7.67 -29.03 -16.75
C VAL A 733 -8.42 -27.79 -17.27
N SER A 734 -9.67 -27.59 -16.87
CA SER A 734 -10.47 -26.43 -17.29
C SER A 734 -9.85 -25.11 -16.81
N LEU A 735 -9.41 -25.04 -15.56
CA LEU A 735 -8.74 -23.88 -14.97
C LEU A 735 -7.34 -23.68 -15.57
N GLY A 736 -6.60 -24.77 -15.83
CA GLY A 736 -5.33 -24.72 -16.54
C GLY A 736 -5.45 -24.09 -17.93
N ASN A 737 -6.51 -24.41 -18.69
CA ASN A 737 -6.77 -23.76 -19.97
C ASN A 737 -7.10 -22.26 -19.82
N HIS A 738 -7.82 -21.86 -18.77
CA HIS A 738 -8.04 -20.45 -18.46
C HIS A 738 -6.72 -19.72 -18.12
N MET A 739 -5.82 -20.34 -17.35
CA MET A 739 -4.51 -19.77 -17.02
C MET A 739 -3.56 -19.70 -18.24
N LYS A 740 -3.70 -20.62 -19.21
CA LYS A 740 -3.00 -20.55 -20.52
C LYS A 740 -3.44 -19.32 -21.34
N ASP A 741 -4.73 -18.95 -21.34
CA ASP A 741 -5.26 -17.69 -21.93
C ASP A 741 -4.72 -16.41 -21.25
N LEU A 742 -4.06 -16.55 -20.08
CA LEU A 742 -3.42 -15.48 -19.31
C LEU A 742 -1.88 -15.49 -19.40
N LEU A 743 -1.27 -16.46 -20.08
CA LEU A 743 0.18 -16.72 -20.14
C LEU A 743 0.85 -17.11 -18.79
N ILE A 744 0.08 -17.58 -17.80
CA ILE A 744 0.55 -17.85 -16.42
C ILE A 744 0.93 -19.34 -16.25
N TYR A 745 1.74 -19.88 -17.16
CA TYR A 745 2.05 -21.32 -17.28
C TYR A 745 2.75 -21.98 -16.08
N ARG A 746 3.29 -21.20 -15.14
CA ARG A 746 4.04 -21.74 -13.98
C ARG A 746 3.20 -21.93 -12.72
N GLU A 747 2.04 -21.29 -12.60
CA GLU A 747 1.20 -21.41 -11.40
C GLU A 747 0.28 -22.64 -11.46
N THR A 748 -0.12 -23.05 -12.67
CA THR A 748 -0.78 -24.34 -12.93
C THR A 748 0.01 -25.52 -12.38
N ALA A 749 1.34 -25.42 -12.34
CA ALA A 749 2.23 -26.51 -11.92
C ALA A 749 1.99 -26.99 -10.48
N SER A 750 1.87 -26.08 -9.52
CA SER A 750 1.73 -26.47 -8.11
C SER A 750 0.38 -27.15 -7.82
N MET A 751 -0.67 -26.67 -8.47
CA MET A 751 -2.02 -27.22 -8.37
C MET A 751 -2.13 -28.58 -9.07
N GLN A 752 -1.64 -28.69 -10.30
CA GLN A 752 -1.68 -29.94 -11.06
C GLN A 752 -0.79 -31.02 -10.43
N LYS A 753 0.30 -30.65 -9.77
CA LYS A 753 1.18 -31.56 -9.02
C LYS A 753 0.44 -32.36 -7.94
N GLU A 754 -0.27 -31.70 -7.02
CA GLU A 754 -0.90 -32.42 -5.89
C GLU A 754 -1.91 -33.47 -6.37
N ILE A 755 -2.61 -33.17 -7.48
CA ILE A 755 -3.58 -34.07 -8.10
C ILE A 755 -2.85 -35.20 -8.84
N ALA A 756 -1.82 -34.87 -9.62
CA ALA A 756 -1.05 -35.84 -10.41
C ALA A 756 -0.23 -36.82 -9.55
N GLU A 757 0.21 -36.41 -8.35
CA GLU A 757 0.86 -37.29 -7.37
C GLU A 757 -0.15 -38.27 -6.70
N LYS A 758 -1.45 -38.00 -6.76
CA LYS A 758 -2.53 -38.89 -6.28
C LYS A 758 -3.07 -39.85 -7.35
N ILE A 759 -2.63 -39.74 -8.61
CA ILE A 759 -3.06 -40.64 -9.69
C ILE A 759 -2.17 -41.90 -9.69
N ASP A 760 -2.72 -42.98 -9.12
CA ASP A 760 -2.15 -44.32 -9.15
C ASP A 760 -2.72 -45.18 -10.31
N ASP A 761 -2.22 -46.42 -10.43
CA ASP A 761 -2.64 -47.35 -11.48
C ASP A 761 -4.14 -47.71 -11.38
N ALA A 762 -4.75 -47.70 -10.19
CA ALA A 762 -6.17 -47.99 -10.02
C ALA A 762 -7.06 -46.83 -10.51
N VAL A 763 -6.60 -45.58 -10.32
CA VAL A 763 -7.24 -44.41 -10.95
C VAL A 763 -7.11 -44.48 -12.48
N ILE A 764 -5.95 -44.90 -13.00
CA ILE A 764 -5.71 -45.05 -14.44
C ILE A 764 -6.61 -46.13 -15.07
N GLU A 765 -6.71 -47.31 -14.45
CA GLU A 765 -7.61 -48.38 -14.90
C GLU A 765 -9.07 -47.89 -14.93
N LYS A 766 -9.52 -47.25 -13.84
CA LYS A 766 -10.88 -46.71 -13.75
C LYS A 766 -11.14 -45.55 -14.74
N ALA A 767 -10.11 -44.76 -15.10
CA ALA A 767 -10.21 -43.76 -16.15
C ALA A 767 -10.44 -44.40 -17.52
N ILE A 768 -9.73 -45.50 -17.81
CA ILE A 768 -9.89 -46.28 -19.05
C ILE A 768 -11.29 -46.92 -19.13
N GLU A 769 -11.79 -47.50 -18.03
CA GLU A 769 -13.13 -48.08 -17.96
C GLU A 769 -14.24 -47.03 -18.16
N SER A 770 -14.13 -45.87 -17.51
CA SER A 770 -15.10 -44.76 -17.58
C SER A 770 -14.99 -43.90 -18.83
N LYS A 771 -13.91 -44.04 -19.60
CA LYS A 771 -13.52 -43.21 -20.75
C LYS A 771 -13.26 -41.74 -20.43
N ASP A 772 -12.75 -41.45 -19.24
CA ASP A 772 -12.41 -40.09 -18.83
C ASP A 772 -11.03 -39.66 -19.35
N SER A 773 -11.02 -38.80 -20.37
CA SER A 773 -9.80 -38.24 -20.95
C SER A 773 -9.14 -37.12 -20.12
N ASN A 774 -9.83 -36.55 -19.12
CA ASN A 774 -9.27 -35.44 -18.31
C ASN A 774 -8.05 -35.89 -17.50
N VAL A 775 -8.05 -37.13 -17.03
CA VAL A 775 -6.89 -37.75 -16.34
C VAL A 775 -5.66 -37.75 -17.26
N ALA A 776 -5.82 -38.14 -18.52
CA ALA A 776 -4.73 -38.13 -19.51
C ALA A 776 -4.26 -36.71 -19.85
N VAL A 777 -5.17 -35.72 -19.97
CA VAL A 777 -4.81 -34.32 -20.20
C VAL A 777 -3.97 -33.79 -19.04
N LEU A 778 -4.40 -34.03 -17.79
CA LEU A 778 -3.68 -33.56 -16.60
C LEU A 778 -2.28 -34.18 -16.50
N LEU A 779 -2.15 -35.49 -16.70
CA LEU A 779 -0.87 -36.20 -16.68
C LEU A 779 0.08 -35.70 -17.78
N ASN A 780 -0.43 -35.41 -18.99
CA ASN A 780 0.36 -34.85 -20.08
C ASN A 780 0.81 -33.40 -19.79
N ASP A 781 -0.08 -32.56 -19.28
CA ASP A 781 0.26 -31.18 -18.91
C ASP A 781 1.30 -31.14 -17.78
N TYR A 782 1.15 -32.01 -16.76
CA TYR A 782 2.13 -32.12 -15.67
C TYR A 782 3.47 -32.72 -16.14
N GLY A 783 3.45 -33.69 -17.07
CA GLY A 783 4.65 -34.19 -17.73
C GLY A 783 5.42 -33.09 -18.47
N PHE A 784 4.71 -32.17 -19.14
CA PHE A 784 5.31 -31.02 -19.82
C PHE A 784 5.94 -30.01 -18.85
N ILE A 785 5.30 -29.77 -17.71
CA ILE A 785 5.87 -28.96 -16.63
C ILE A 785 7.17 -29.59 -16.10
N LEU A 786 7.19 -30.91 -15.90
CA LEU A 786 8.38 -31.61 -15.42
C LEU A 786 9.53 -31.62 -16.45
N ASP A 787 9.21 -31.66 -17.75
CA ASP A 787 10.19 -31.59 -18.85
C ASP A 787 10.86 -30.21 -18.90
N ASP A 788 10.08 -29.11 -18.78
CA ASP A 788 10.59 -27.72 -18.69
C ASP A 788 11.45 -27.50 -17.43
N LEU A 789 11.13 -28.18 -16.33
CA LEU A 789 11.92 -28.18 -15.08
C LEU A 789 13.18 -29.08 -15.14
N GLY A 790 13.33 -29.89 -16.19
CA GLY A 790 14.46 -30.81 -16.38
C GLY A 790 14.36 -32.11 -15.57
N GLU A 791 13.19 -32.44 -15.00
CA GLU A 791 12.94 -33.69 -14.28
C GLU A 791 12.55 -34.83 -15.24
N TYR A 792 13.39 -35.05 -16.27
CA TYR A 792 13.07 -35.89 -17.44
C TYR A 792 12.58 -37.30 -17.11
N GLU A 793 13.12 -37.97 -16.09
CA GLU A 793 12.67 -39.31 -15.68
C GLU A 793 11.22 -39.32 -15.18
N LYS A 794 10.80 -38.28 -14.44
CA LYS A 794 9.40 -38.14 -14.00
C LYS A 794 8.52 -37.69 -15.16
N ALA A 795 8.97 -36.71 -15.96
CA ALA A 795 8.24 -36.25 -17.15
C ALA A 795 7.89 -37.44 -18.06
N LYS A 796 8.86 -38.32 -18.31
CA LYS A 796 8.71 -39.58 -19.03
C LYS A 796 7.62 -40.48 -18.41
N GLU A 797 7.67 -40.74 -17.11
CA GLU A 797 6.66 -41.56 -16.41
C GLU A 797 5.24 -41.00 -16.59
N TYR A 798 5.06 -39.69 -16.43
CA TYR A 798 3.77 -39.02 -16.57
C TYR A 798 3.26 -39.03 -18.02
N TYR A 799 4.14 -38.86 -19.01
CA TYR A 799 3.80 -39.02 -20.43
C TYR A 799 3.46 -40.46 -20.81
N GLU A 800 4.15 -41.47 -20.28
CA GLU A 800 3.83 -42.89 -20.50
C GLU A 800 2.44 -43.23 -19.90
N LYS A 801 2.13 -42.74 -18.70
CA LYS A 801 0.78 -42.87 -18.09
C LYS A 801 -0.30 -42.18 -18.92
N ALA A 802 -0.08 -40.94 -19.36
CA ALA A 802 -1.02 -40.22 -20.23
C ALA A 802 -1.25 -40.92 -21.57
N LEU A 803 -0.18 -41.42 -22.19
CA LEU A 803 -0.23 -42.11 -23.48
C LEU A 803 -0.95 -43.46 -23.40
N ASN A 804 -0.80 -44.20 -22.29
CA ASN A 804 -1.53 -45.43 -22.03
C ASN A 804 -3.05 -45.19 -22.07
N ILE A 805 -3.53 -44.17 -21.36
CA ILE A 805 -4.94 -43.79 -21.35
C ILE A 805 -5.40 -43.32 -22.75
N TYR A 806 -4.68 -42.38 -23.38
CA TYR A 806 -5.07 -41.85 -24.68
C TYR A 806 -5.14 -42.92 -25.78
N SER A 807 -4.24 -43.92 -25.75
CA SER A 807 -4.20 -45.01 -26.73
C SER A 807 -5.39 -45.98 -26.60
N MET A 808 -6.14 -45.94 -25.49
CA MET A 808 -7.39 -46.70 -25.32
C MET A 808 -8.62 -45.94 -25.85
N PHE A 809 -8.53 -44.61 -26.03
CA PHE A 809 -9.65 -43.76 -26.45
C PHE A 809 -9.56 -43.34 -27.92
N PHE A 810 -8.35 -43.16 -28.41
CA PHE A 810 -8.08 -42.52 -29.70
C PHE A 810 -7.07 -43.32 -30.53
N ASP A 811 -7.16 -43.21 -31.85
CA ASP A 811 -6.17 -43.78 -32.76
C ASP A 811 -4.86 -42.98 -32.78
N GLU A 812 -3.82 -43.56 -33.42
CA GLU A 812 -2.48 -42.96 -33.48
C GLU A 812 -2.40 -41.62 -34.23
N SER A 813 -3.44 -41.25 -34.99
CA SER A 813 -3.52 -39.98 -35.72
C SER A 813 -4.14 -38.84 -34.91
N HIS A 814 -4.77 -39.15 -33.77
CA HIS A 814 -5.43 -38.15 -32.94
C HIS A 814 -4.43 -37.15 -32.34
N PRO A 815 -4.72 -35.84 -32.34
CA PRO A 815 -3.78 -34.81 -31.88
C PRO A 815 -3.22 -35.05 -30.47
N SER A 816 -4.04 -35.52 -29.52
CA SER A 816 -3.56 -35.81 -28.16
C SER A 816 -2.54 -36.95 -28.13
N VAL A 817 -2.80 -38.07 -28.82
CA VAL A 817 -1.87 -39.21 -28.89
C VAL A 817 -0.56 -38.79 -29.55
N LYS A 818 -0.65 -38.02 -30.64
CA LYS A 818 0.52 -37.49 -31.33
C LYS A 818 1.33 -36.54 -30.45
N ASN A 819 0.70 -35.53 -29.85
CA ASN A 819 1.37 -34.53 -29.03
C ASN A 819 2.07 -35.17 -27.81
N THR A 820 1.41 -36.11 -27.12
CA THR A 820 2.04 -36.83 -26.00
C THR A 820 3.20 -37.72 -26.46
N ARG A 821 3.14 -38.33 -27.65
CA ARG A 821 4.28 -39.08 -28.24
C ARG A 821 5.43 -38.17 -28.66
N ASP A 822 5.15 -37.04 -29.29
CA ASP A 822 6.15 -36.06 -29.71
C ASP A 822 6.88 -35.49 -28.46
N ASN A 823 6.13 -35.18 -27.39
CA ASN A 823 6.68 -34.80 -26.09
C ASN A 823 7.54 -35.93 -25.48
N LEU A 824 7.01 -37.15 -25.34
CA LEU A 824 7.73 -38.29 -24.77
C LEU A 824 9.02 -38.60 -25.55
N ALA A 825 9.01 -38.46 -26.88
CA ALA A 825 10.20 -38.65 -27.72
C ALA A 825 11.29 -37.61 -27.42
N LEU A 826 10.90 -36.32 -27.25
CA LEU A 826 11.83 -35.26 -26.85
C LEU A 826 12.40 -35.49 -25.45
N THR A 827 11.56 -35.92 -24.49
CA THR A 827 12.01 -36.28 -23.14
C THR A 827 12.97 -37.46 -23.14
N LEU A 828 12.67 -38.53 -23.91
CA LEU A 828 13.55 -39.70 -24.03
C LEU A 828 14.91 -39.33 -24.67
N GLU A 829 14.93 -38.45 -25.68
CA GLU A 829 16.16 -37.91 -26.26
C GLU A 829 16.97 -37.13 -25.19
N ALA A 830 16.32 -36.24 -24.43
CA ALA A 830 16.98 -35.49 -23.35
C ALA A 830 17.56 -36.41 -22.25
N LEU A 831 16.82 -37.46 -21.91
CA LEU A 831 17.12 -38.42 -20.85
C LEU A 831 18.25 -39.40 -21.25
N GLU A 832 18.30 -39.85 -22.51
CA GLU A 832 19.44 -40.62 -23.03
C GLU A 832 20.72 -39.76 -23.08
N ASN A 833 20.60 -38.49 -23.52
CA ASN A 833 21.72 -37.55 -23.53
C ASN A 833 22.26 -37.27 -22.11
N ALA A 834 21.37 -37.13 -21.11
CA ALA A 834 21.76 -37.01 -19.71
C ALA A 834 22.52 -38.26 -19.19
N LYS A 835 22.00 -39.46 -19.46
CA LYS A 835 22.59 -40.73 -18.99
C LYS A 835 23.95 -41.07 -19.58
N GLN A 836 24.27 -40.61 -20.78
CA GLN A 836 25.55 -40.90 -21.42
C GLN A 836 26.70 -39.98 -20.95
N GLY A 837 26.43 -38.98 -20.10
CA GLY A 837 27.42 -37.96 -19.71
C GLY A 837 27.91 -37.09 -20.88
N LYS A 838 27.28 -37.23 -22.06
CA LYS A 838 27.62 -36.51 -23.28
C LYS A 838 26.89 -35.18 -23.32
N GLY A 839 27.33 -34.25 -22.48
CA GLY A 839 27.15 -32.84 -22.80
C GLY A 839 27.92 -32.53 -24.07
N ASN A 840 27.23 -32.27 -25.18
CA ASN A 840 27.84 -31.66 -26.37
C ASN A 840 28.23 -30.22 -26.01
N HIS A 841 29.39 -30.06 -25.40
CA HIS A 841 29.88 -28.78 -24.91
C HIS A 841 30.44 -27.94 -26.03
N VAL A 842 30.06 -26.67 -26.02
CA VAL A 842 30.26 -25.76 -27.13
C VAL A 842 30.75 -24.41 -26.61
N TYR A 843 31.80 -23.90 -27.25
CA TYR A 843 32.53 -22.68 -26.91
C TYR A 843 32.35 -21.61 -27.99
N PHE A 844 32.52 -20.34 -27.63
CA PHE A 844 32.48 -19.26 -28.61
C PHE A 844 33.74 -19.26 -29.48
N LYS A 845 33.54 -19.20 -30.79
CA LYS A 845 34.60 -19.12 -31.81
C LYS A 845 34.72 -17.71 -32.39
N SER A 846 33.61 -17.01 -32.58
CA SER A 846 33.62 -15.59 -32.93
C SER A 846 32.25 -14.94 -32.77
N LEU A 847 32.22 -13.65 -32.46
CA LEU A 847 31.02 -12.80 -32.50
C LEU A 847 31.19 -11.75 -33.61
N THR A 848 30.24 -11.64 -34.52
CA THR A 848 30.22 -10.66 -35.62
C THR A 848 29.03 -9.74 -35.49
N PHE A 849 29.25 -8.43 -35.48
CA PHE A 849 28.20 -7.42 -35.30
C PHE A 849 28.40 -6.25 -36.26
N LYS A 850 27.30 -5.54 -36.58
CA LYS A 850 27.31 -4.35 -37.44
C LYS A 850 26.22 -3.37 -37.01
N ASN A 851 26.52 -2.07 -37.00
CA ASN A 851 25.55 -1.00 -36.78
C ASN A 851 24.69 -1.18 -35.50
N ILE A 852 25.35 -1.38 -34.36
CA ILE A 852 24.72 -1.52 -33.03
C ILE A 852 25.49 -0.69 -31.99
N ARG A 853 24.77 0.14 -31.22
CA ARG A 853 25.33 1.04 -30.21
C ARG A 853 26.48 1.88 -30.79
N CYS A 854 27.71 1.70 -30.30
CA CYS A 854 28.91 2.41 -30.74
C CYS A 854 29.65 1.74 -31.92
N PHE A 855 29.24 0.54 -32.35
CA PHE A 855 29.88 -0.20 -33.44
C PHE A 855 29.12 0.04 -34.76
N LYS A 856 29.56 1.00 -35.58
CA LYS A 856 28.90 1.34 -36.85
C LYS A 856 29.25 0.35 -37.96
N GLU A 857 30.53 0.11 -38.17
CA GLU A 857 31.02 -0.81 -39.21
C GLU A 857 30.83 -2.28 -38.83
N LYS A 858 31.03 -3.19 -39.81
CA LYS A 858 30.95 -4.63 -39.55
C LYS A 858 32.27 -5.10 -38.93
N GLN A 859 32.20 -5.63 -37.72
CA GLN A 859 33.36 -6.07 -36.96
C GLN A 859 33.20 -7.51 -36.48
N LYS A 860 34.33 -8.17 -36.21
CA LYS A 860 34.41 -9.55 -35.74
C LYS A 860 35.31 -9.61 -34.52
N LEU A 861 34.75 -9.93 -33.36
CA LEU A 861 35.49 -10.42 -32.21
C LEU A 861 35.90 -11.86 -32.51
N ASP A 862 37.21 -12.11 -32.67
CA ASP A 862 37.74 -13.45 -32.84
C ASP A 862 38.04 -14.07 -31.48
N LEU A 863 37.56 -15.29 -31.27
CA LEU A 863 37.71 -16.07 -30.04
C LEU A 863 38.30 -17.46 -30.34
N SER A 864 38.85 -17.64 -31.55
CA SER A 864 39.44 -18.90 -32.02
C SER A 864 40.96 -18.91 -31.92
N ALA A 865 41.52 -20.03 -31.47
CA ALA A 865 42.96 -20.27 -31.52
C ALA A 865 43.35 -20.75 -32.92
N ASN A 866 42.62 -21.75 -33.43
CA ASN A 866 42.85 -22.45 -34.68
C ASN A 866 41.52 -22.69 -35.41
N GLU A 867 41.54 -23.26 -36.63
CA GLU A 867 40.31 -23.53 -37.39
C GLU A 867 39.28 -24.43 -36.68
N ASN A 868 39.68 -25.24 -35.69
CA ASN A 868 38.78 -26.12 -34.93
C ASN A 868 38.74 -25.83 -33.42
N ASP A 869 39.46 -24.81 -32.93
CA ASP A 869 39.72 -24.65 -31.50
C ASP A 869 39.51 -23.21 -31.00
N PHE A 870 39.24 -23.04 -29.70
CA PHE A 870 38.91 -21.78 -29.05
C PHE A 870 40.09 -21.22 -28.25
N VAL A 871 40.16 -19.89 -28.06
CA VAL A 871 41.11 -19.33 -27.10
C VAL A 871 40.52 -19.41 -25.71
N LYS A 872 41.26 -20.02 -24.78
CA LYS A 872 40.85 -20.16 -23.37
C LYS A 872 40.64 -18.83 -22.65
N TRP A 873 41.46 -17.82 -22.95
CA TRP A 873 41.35 -16.47 -22.39
C TRP A 873 41.23 -15.42 -23.48
N THR A 874 40.17 -14.61 -23.42
CA THR A 874 40.09 -13.33 -24.15
C THR A 874 39.91 -12.19 -23.17
N ILE A 875 40.80 -11.19 -23.25
CA ILE A 875 40.77 -9.97 -22.42
C ILE A 875 40.40 -8.80 -23.31
N ILE A 876 39.27 -8.17 -23.02
CA ILE A 876 38.74 -7.01 -23.75
C ILE A 876 39.12 -5.72 -22.99
N LEU A 877 39.91 -4.88 -23.65
CA LEU A 877 40.44 -3.61 -23.12
C LEU A 877 39.82 -2.40 -23.82
N GLY A 878 39.96 -1.22 -23.22
CA GLY A 878 39.58 0.06 -23.82
C GLY A 878 38.92 1.01 -22.82
N GLU A 879 38.74 2.26 -23.23
CA GLU A 879 38.19 3.33 -22.37
C GLU A 879 36.75 3.06 -21.87
N ASN A 880 36.28 3.92 -20.96
CA ASN A 880 34.86 3.94 -20.58
C ASN A 880 34.00 4.37 -21.78
N GLY A 881 32.84 3.73 -21.91
CA GLY A 881 31.91 3.95 -23.02
C GLY A 881 32.26 3.28 -24.35
N THR A 882 33.34 2.48 -24.46
CA THR A 882 33.70 1.78 -25.71
C THR A 882 32.85 0.53 -26.01
N GLY A 883 31.91 0.16 -25.14
CA GLY A 883 31.02 -0.99 -25.36
C GLY A 883 31.54 -2.34 -24.85
N LYS A 884 32.60 -2.38 -24.01
CA LYS A 884 33.12 -3.61 -23.39
C LYS A 884 32.03 -4.52 -22.80
N THR A 885 31.26 -4.03 -21.84
CA THR A 885 30.09 -4.71 -21.25
C THR A 885 29.02 -5.07 -22.28
N SER A 886 28.90 -4.31 -23.37
CA SER A 886 27.95 -4.63 -24.46
C SER A 886 28.39 -5.85 -25.27
N LEU A 887 29.70 -6.09 -25.43
CA LEU A 887 30.21 -7.31 -26.07
C LEU A 887 29.99 -8.54 -25.19
N LEU A 888 30.22 -8.44 -23.87
CA LEU A 888 29.86 -9.51 -22.94
C LEU A 888 28.35 -9.78 -22.95
N TRP A 889 27.52 -8.72 -22.99
CA TRP A 889 26.07 -8.87 -23.09
C TRP A 889 25.64 -9.61 -24.37
N PHE A 890 26.19 -9.26 -25.54
CA PHE A 890 25.88 -9.98 -26.79
C PHE A 890 26.29 -11.46 -26.73
N LEU A 891 27.39 -11.80 -26.04
CA LEU A 891 27.81 -13.19 -25.81
C LEU A 891 26.85 -13.92 -24.86
N SER A 892 26.39 -13.26 -23.80
CA SER A 892 25.38 -13.83 -22.87
C SER A 892 24.08 -14.16 -23.61
N GLN A 893 23.56 -13.21 -24.41
CA GLN A 893 22.35 -13.45 -25.22
C GLN A 893 22.58 -14.55 -26.27
N ALA A 894 23.77 -14.63 -26.87
CA ALA A 894 24.10 -15.71 -27.82
C ALA A 894 24.16 -17.10 -27.15
N ALA A 895 24.56 -17.19 -25.88
CA ALA A 895 24.49 -18.45 -25.13
C ALA A 895 23.03 -18.88 -24.86
N SER A 896 22.15 -17.92 -24.56
CA SER A 896 20.72 -18.17 -24.38
C SER A 896 20.01 -18.59 -25.69
N ASP A 897 20.36 -17.95 -26.82
CA ASP A 897 19.87 -18.30 -28.17
C ASP A 897 20.32 -19.74 -28.56
N ILE A 898 21.54 -20.15 -28.20
CA ILE A 898 22.00 -21.54 -28.36
C ILE A 898 21.15 -22.52 -27.52
N ASN A 899 20.88 -22.19 -26.26
CA ASN A 899 20.23 -23.09 -25.31
C ASN A 899 18.71 -23.21 -25.50
N SER A 900 18.04 -22.18 -25.98
CA SER A 900 16.57 -22.06 -25.96
C SER A 900 15.85 -22.64 -27.19
N ARG A 901 16.58 -23.06 -28.24
CA ARG A 901 16.05 -23.54 -29.55
C ARG A 901 15.12 -22.56 -30.29
N LYS A 902 14.78 -21.39 -29.73
CA LYS A 902 13.97 -20.35 -30.38
C LYS A 902 14.81 -19.62 -31.42
N SER A 903 14.22 -19.25 -32.55
CA SER A 903 14.97 -18.56 -33.60
C SER A 903 15.15 -17.07 -33.28
N ASN A 904 16.31 -16.69 -32.73
CA ASN A 904 16.91 -15.37 -32.94
C ASN A 904 16.02 -14.19 -32.49
N GLN A 905 15.28 -14.34 -31.38
CA GLN A 905 14.38 -13.31 -30.84
C GLN A 905 15.11 -12.31 -29.92
N ASP A 906 16.04 -12.78 -29.09
CA ASP A 906 16.75 -11.96 -28.09
C ASP A 906 18.06 -11.35 -28.60
N LEU A 907 18.59 -11.85 -29.73
CA LEU A 907 19.78 -11.31 -30.37
C LEU A 907 19.40 -10.18 -31.34
N PRO A 908 20.03 -8.99 -31.32
CA PRO A 908 19.76 -7.97 -32.31
C PRO A 908 20.09 -8.47 -33.72
N LYS A 909 19.20 -8.24 -34.70
CA LYS A 909 19.29 -8.79 -36.09
C LYS A 909 20.61 -8.60 -36.85
N ASN A 910 21.47 -7.68 -36.39
CA ASN A 910 22.79 -7.43 -36.99
C ASN A 910 23.96 -8.05 -36.20
N VAL A 911 23.68 -8.85 -35.17
CA VAL A 911 24.63 -9.73 -34.47
C VAL A 911 24.51 -11.15 -35.06
N SER A 912 25.63 -11.84 -35.14
CA SER A 912 25.72 -13.26 -35.50
C SER A 912 26.94 -13.85 -34.81
N TYR A 913 26.89 -15.13 -34.43
CA TYR A 913 27.98 -15.80 -33.74
C TYR A 913 28.38 -17.09 -34.46
N LYS A 914 29.57 -17.58 -34.12
CA LYS A 914 30.05 -18.92 -34.47
C LYS A 914 30.58 -19.59 -33.22
N VAL A 915 30.45 -20.91 -33.19
CA VAL A 915 30.87 -21.76 -32.08
C VAL A 915 31.74 -22.92 -32.55
N THR A 916 32.39 -23.60 -31.60
CA THR A 916 33.18 -24.82 -31.82
C THR A 916 32.95 -25.80 -30.65
N GLY A 917 33.06 -27.11 -30.88
CA GLY A 917 32.77 -28.14 -29.89
C GLY A 917 32.49 -29.51 -30.52
N ASP A 918 32.06 -30.48 -29.71
CA ASP A 918 31.66 -31.80 -30.20
C ASP A 918 30.25 -31.76 -30.83
N PHE A 919 30.20 -31.84 -32.16
CA PHE A 919 28.96 -31.78 -32.93
C PHE A 919 28.53 -33.16 -33.43
N SER A 920 27.90 -33.96 -32.57
CA SER A 920 27.14 -35.14 -33.03
C SER A 920 25.82 -34.71 -33.69
N LYS A 921 25.46 -35.33 -34.83
CA LYS A 921 24.24 -34.99 -35.57
C LYS A 921 22.99 -35.43 -34.81
N GLY A 922 22.08 -34.49 -34.56
CA GLY A 922 20.75 -34.78 -33.98
C GLY A 922 20.72 -34.80 -32.44
N VAL A 923 21.61 -34.05 -31.78
CA VAL A 923 21.67 -33.96 -30.31
C VAL A 923 21.54 -32.49 -29.88
N ASN A 924 20.88 -32.25 -28.75
CA ASN A 924 20.71 -30.91 -28.19
C ASN A 924 22.07 -30.26 -27.83
N ILE A 925 22.37 -29.09 -28.39
CA ILE A 925 23.59 -28.35 -28.08
C ILE A 925 23.33 -27.45 -26.87
N LYS A 926 24.13 -27.61 -25.79
CA LYS A 926 24.02 -26.78 -24.59
C LYS A 926 25.33 -26.08 -24.28
N MET A 927 25.29 -24.75 -24.28
CA MET A 927 26.38 -23.89 -23.85
C MET A 927 26.20 -23.52 -22.37
N ASN A 928 27.05 -24.07 -21.51
CA ASN A 928 27.07 -23.77 -20.08
C ASN A 928 27.81 -22.44 -19.85
N CYS A 929 27.10 -21.33 -20.04
CA CYS A 929 27.62 -19.97 -19.88
C CYS A 929 27.26 -19.40 -18.51
N PHE A 930 28.24 -18.82 -17.81
CA PHE A 930 28.05 -18.13 -16.53
C PHE A 930 28.56 -16.69 -16.64
N ALA A 931 27.70 -15.72 -16.37
CA ALA A 931 28.04 -14.31 -16.47
C ALA A 931 28.14 -13.63 -15.11
N TYR A 932 29.08 -12.69 -14.97
CA TYR A 932 29.32 -11.92 -13.77
C TYR A 932 29.56 -10.44 -14.11
N GLY A 933 28.62 -9.56 -13.75
CA GLY A 933 28.80 -8.10 -13.86
C GLY A 933 29.86 -7.55 -12.90
N ALA A 934 30.19 -6.26 -13.03
CA ALA A 934 31.24 -5.61 -12.24
C ALA A 934 30.94 -5.58 -10.72
N GLY A 935 29.67 -5.46 -10.32
CA GLY A 935 29.29 -5.24 -8.92
C GLY A 935 29.47 -6.43 -7.97
N ARG A 936 29.29 -7.68 -8.47
CA ARG A 936 29.46 -8.97 -7.75
C ARG A 936 29.01 -8.96 -6.27
N ARG A 937 27.85 -8.36 -6.01
CA ARG A 937 27.26 -8.26 -4.67
C ARG A 937 26.63 -9.59 -4.26
N PHE A 938 26.39 -9.76 -2.97
CA PHE A 938 25.69 -10.90 -2.40
C PHE A 938 24.82 -10.44 -1.24
N SER A 939 23.72 -11.16 -1.00
CA SER A 939 22.69 -10.75 -0.04
C SER A 939 23.21 -10.79 1.42
N PRO A 940 22.88 -9.80 2.28
CA PRO A 940 23.39 -9.74 3.65
C PRO A 940 22.96 -10.92 4.54
N THR A 941 21.66 -11.24 4.55
CA THR A 941 20.96 -12.39 5.15
C THR A 941 19.48 -12.33 4.66
N GLU A 942 18.56 -13.30 4.84
CA GLU A 942 18.51 -14.58 5.58
C GLU A 942 17.42 -15.48 4.92
N PHE A 943 17.68 -16.77 4.73
CA PHE A 943 16.71 -17.86 4.39
C PHE A 943 15.60 -17.60 3.34
N HIS A 944 15.66 -18.40 2.27
CA HIS A 944 14.61 -18.67 1.25
C HIS A 944 14.49 -17.71 0.05
N GLU A 945 15.48 -17.73 -0.84
CA GLU A 945 15.21 -17.87 -2.29
C GLU A 945 16.18 -18.91 -2.89
N GLU A 946 15.67 -19.88 -3.66
CA GLU A 946 16.52 -20.57 -4.64
C GLU A 946 16.68 -19.62 -5.84
N PRO A 947 17.90 -19.15 -6.18
CA PRO A 947 18.09 -18.35 -7.37
C PRO A 947 17.78 -19.20 -8.60
N ASP A 948 16.96 -18.63 -9.49
CA ASP A 948 16.54 -19.14 -10.78
C ASP A 948 17.67 -19.95 -11.46
N LYS A 949 17.43 -21.24 -11.74
CA LYS A 949 18.44 -22.14 -12.33
C LYS A 949 18.96 -21.61 -13.69
N ASN A 950 18.18 -20.74 -14.35
CA ASN A 950 18.52 -20.08 -15.61
C ASN A 950 19.04 -18.63 -15.42
N ALA A 951 19.45 -18.24 -14.21
CA ALA A 951 19.94 -16.88 -13.90
C ALA A 951 21.29 -16.51 -14.57
N SER A 952 21.91 -17.41 -15.36
CA SER A 952 23.11 -17.10 -16.16
C SER A 952 22.97 -15.83 -16.98
N ASP A 953 21.76 -15.58 -17.48
CA ASP A 953 21.51 -14.59 -18.52
C ASP A 953 21.24 -13.18 -17.95
N LYS A 954 20.96 -13.08 -16.64
CA LYS A 954 20.50 -11.84 -15.98
C LYS A 954 21.62 -11.08 -15.22
N ILE A 955 22.69 -11.77 -14.81
CA ILE A 955 23.75 -11.21 -13.92
C ILE A 955 24.64 -10.15 -14.61
N LEU A 956 24.60 -10.07 -15.95
CA LEU A 956 25.32 -9.04 -16.72
C LEU A 956 24.56 -7.71 -16.87
N VAL A 957 23.28 -7.66 -16.47
CA VAL A 957 22.37 -6.50 -16.72
C VAL A 957 21.68 -6.03 -15.45
N ASP A 958 21.13 -6.96 -14.66
CA ASP A 958 20.50 -6.65 -13.38
C ASP A 958 21.50 -6.81 -12.23
N ASN A 959 21.36 -5.97 -11.20
CA ASN A 959 22.04 -6.10 -9.91
C ASN A 959 21.46 -7.30 -9.11
N THR A 960 21.51 -8.50 -9.68
CA THR A 960 21.14 -9.74 -8.99
C THR A 960 22.25 -10.11 -8.01
N ASP A 961 21.89 -10.21 -6.73
CA ASP A 961 22.83 -10.61 -5.69
C ASP A 961 23.19 -12.10 -5.83
N LEU A 962 24.48 -12.39 -5.75
CA LEU A 962 25.01 -13.75 -5.67
C LEU A 962 24.63 -14.39 -4.33
N LYS A 963 24.62 -15.73 -4.25
CA LYS A 963 24.43 -16.44 -2.97
C LYS A 963 25.49 -16.00 -1.96
N ASN A 964 25.08 -15.78 -0.71
CA ASN A 964 25.99 -15.47 0.37
C ASN A 964 26.95 -16.66 0.61
N PRO A 965 28.29 -16.47 0.52
CA PRO A 965 29.25 -17.55 0.72
C PRO A 965 29.20 -18.19 2.11
N GLU A 966 28.89 -17.43 3.17
CA GLU A 966 28.80 -17.94 4.53
C GLU A 966 27.60 -18.88 4.65
N GLU A 967 26.41 -18.42 4.24
CA GLU A 967 25.18 -19.22 4.25
C GLU A 967 25.31 -20.51 3.41
N TRP A 968 25.92 -20.43 2.22
CA TRP A 968 26.15 -21.62 1.39
C TRP A 968 27.08 -22.64 2.08
N LEU A 969 28.16 -22.18 2.72
CA LEU A 969 29.06 -23.04 3.48
C LEU A 969 28.37 -23.70 4.68
N LEU A 970 27.50 -22.97 5.40
CA LEU A 970 26.69 -23.52 6.50
C LEU A 970 25.71 -24.60 6.03
N LEU A 971 25.01 -24.37 4.91
CA LEU A 971 24.08 -25.35 4.33
C LEU A 971 24.82 -26.60 3.81
N ALA A 972 25.98 -26.42 3.19
CA ALA A 972 26.82 -27.53 2.73
C ALA A 972 27.37 -28.35 3.91
N ASP A 973 27.71 -27.70 5.02
CA ASP A 973 28.14 -28.37 6.26
C ASP A 973 26.99 -29.12 6.95
N TYR A 974 25.80 -28.53 7.01
CA TYR A 974 24.61 -29.20 7.53
C TYR A 974 24.22 -30.43 6.69
N ALA A 975 24.31 -30.35 5.36
CA ALA A 975 24.11 -31.49 4.47
C ALA A 975 25.15 -32.60 4.69
N ALA A 976 26.38 -32.25 5.04
CA ALA A 976 27.46 -33.18 5.37
C ALA A 976 27.29 -33.90 6.74
N ILE A 977 26.29 -33.54 7.55
CA ILE A 977 26.03 -34.18 8.87
C ILE A 977 25.01 -35.34 8.79
N LYS A 978 24.17 -35.42 7.74
CA LYS A 978 23.13 -36.46 7.62
C LYS A 978 23.69 -37.77 7.02
N GLU A 979 23.63 -38.87 7.77
CA GLU A 979 24.08 -40.20 7.32
C GLU A 979 23.32 -40.69 6.07
N SER A 980 23.99 -40.68 4.91
CA SER A 980 23.49 -41.17 3.61
C SER A 980 24.62 -41.13 2.56
N ASP A 981 24.44 -41.72 1.38
CA ASP A 981 25.44 -41.57 0.31
C ASP A 981 25.56 -40.13 -0.23
N VAL A 982 24.51 -39.31 -0.06
CA VAL A 982 24.53 -37.86 -0.34
C VAL A 982 25.59 -37.13 0.51
N GLN A 983 25.86 -37.64 1.72
CA GLN A 983 26.84 -37.08 2.65
C GLN A 983 28.25 -36.98 2.06
N LYS A 984 28.70 -38.02 1.33
CA LYS A 984 30.04 -38.06 0.73
C LYS A 984 30.22 -36.99 -0.34
N ALA A 985 29.21 -36.81 -1.19
CA ALA A 985 29.21 -35.78 -2.22
C ALA A 985 29.13 -34.36 -1.61
N ALA A 986 28.33 -34.17 -0.56
CA ALA A 986 28.24 -32.91 0.17
C ALA A 986 29.57 -32.51 0.84
N ILE A 987 30.24 -33.46 1.50
CA ILE A 987 31.58 -33.27 2.08
C ILE A 987 32.59 -32.86 1.00
N ALA A 988 32.67 -33.62 -0.09
CA ALA A 988 33.61 -33.34 -1.19
C ALA A 988 33.39 -31.94 -1.79
N LYS A 989 32.13 -31.55 -2.03
CA LYS A 989 31.73 -30.24 -2.55
C LYS A 989 32.07 -29.10 -1.59
N ARG A 990 31.75 -29.24 -0.30
CA ARG A 990 32.09 -28.27 0.77
C ARG A 990 33.60 -28.06 0.84
N ASP A 991 34.36 -29.16 0.95
CA ASP A 991 35.80 -29.10 1.18
C ASP A 991 36.55 -28.55 -0.04
N LYS A 992 36.09 -28.86 -1.27
CA LYS A 992 36.66 -28.28 -2.49
C LYS A 992 36.41 -26.77 -2.61
N VAL A 993 35.21 -26.29 -2.23
CA VAL A 993 34.92 -24.84 -2.18
C VAL A 993 35.80 -24.14 -1.14
N LYS A 994 35.96 -24.72 0.05
CA LYS A 994 36.87 -24.18 1.09
C LYS A 994 38.32 -24.13 0.59
N GLU A 995 38.78 -25.18 -0.08
CA GLU A 995 40.12 -25.24 -0.68
C GLU A 995 40.33 -24.12 -1.72
N ILE A 996 39.35 -23.84 -2.58
CA ILE A 996 39.43 -22.74 -3.56
C ILE A 996 39.46 -21.39 -2.84
N LEU A 997 38.59 -21.17 -1.86
CA LEU A 997 38.54 -19.90 -1.11
C LEU A 997 39.84 -19.61 -0.37
N ILE A 998 40.44 -20.61 0.29
CA ILE A 998 41.74 -20.49 0.97
C ILE A 998 42.86 -20.14 -0.03
N ASN A 999 42.85 -20.74 -1.23
CA ASN A 999 43.89 -20.49 -2.23
C ASN A 999 43.68 -19.21 -3.07
N VAL A 1000 42.46 -18.67 -3.15
CA VAL A 1000 42.13 -17.44 -3.92
C VAL A 1000 42.04 -16.18 -3.06
N LEU A 1001 41.94 -16.32 -1.74
CA LEU A 1001 41.91 -15.21 -0.78
C LEU A 1001 43.24 -15.17 -0.01
N PRO A 1002 44.20 -14.32 -0.41
CA PRO A 1002 45.46 -14.17 0.29
C PRO A 1002 45.26 -13.78 1.76
N ASP A 1003 46.16 -14.23 2.62
CA ASP A 1003 46.05 -14.11 4.08
C ASP A 1003 44.85 -14.85 4.71
N VAL A 1004 44.10 -15.70 3.98
CA VAL A 1004 43.16 -16.66 4.57
C VAL A 1004 43.83 -18.04 4.67
N ASN A 1005 44.21 -18.45 5.87
CA ASN A 1005 44.93 -19.71 6.09
C ASN A 1005 43.98 -20.90 6.38
N ASN A 1006 42.78 -20.63 6.88
CA ASN A 1006 41.76 -21.63 7.19
C ASN A 1006 40.36 -20.99 7.17
N ILE A 1007 39.33 -21.81 6.96
CA ILE A 1007 37.92 -21.44 7.10
C ILE A 1007 37.28 -22.44 8.06
N GLU A 1008 36.79 -21.96 9.19
CA GLU A 1008 36.15 -22.75 10.22
C GLU A 1008 34.62 -22.60 10.14
N ILE A 1009 33.89 -23.68 10.39
CA ILE A 1009 32.44 -23.72 10.41
C ILE A 1009 32.05 -24.32 11.75
N ASN A 1010 31.38 -23.54 12.60
CA ASN A 1010 30.95 -23.99 13.92
C ASN A 1010 29.41 -24.07 13.98
N PRO A 1011 28.83 -25.28 13.85
CA PRO A 1011 27.39 -25.46 14.01
C PRO A 1011 27.00 -25.58 15.49
N ASP A 1012 26.26 -24.60 16.01
CA ASP A 1012 25.63 -24.71 17.35
C ASP A 1012 24.41 -25.62 17.24
N LYS A 1013 24.57 -26.86 17.72
CA LYS A 1013 23.52 -27.90 17.69
C LYS A 1013 22.28 -27.57 18.53
N THR A 1014 22.31 -26.49 19.33
CA THR A 1014 21.22 -26.04 20.19
C THR A 1014 20.55 -24.74 19.74
N ALA A 1015 21.18 -23.99 18.83
CA ALA A 1015 20.63 -22.76 18.23
C ALA A 1015 21.13 -22.62 16.77
N PRO A 1016 20.41 -23.16 15.77
CA PRO A 1016 20.84 -23.13 14.36
C PRO A 1016 21.07 -21.71 13.81
N ASP A 1017 20.37 -20.74 14.39
CA ASP A 1017 20.44 -19.29 14.22
C ASP A 1017 21.74 -18.65 14.78
N ARG A 1018 22.67 -19.45 15.31
CA ARG A 1018 24.04 -19.04 15.73
C ARG A 1018 25.17 -19.76 14.98
N ASN A 1019 24.86 -20.43 13.88
CA ASN A 1019 25.89 -21.07 13.06
C ASN A 1019 26.81 -20.02 12.41
N GLU A 1020 28.11 -20.09 12.70
CA GLU A 1020 29.09 -19.07 12.27
C GLU A 1020 30.16 -19.67 11.35
N VAL A 1021 30.51 -18.92 10.29
CA VAL A 1021 31.67 -19.19 9.42
C VAL A 1021 32.77 -18.18 9.74
N LYS A 1022 33.96 -18.66 10.09
CA LYS A 1022 35.10 -17.79 10.46
C LYS A 1022 36.28 -17.99 9.51
N PHE A 1023 36.83 -16.88 9.04
CA PHE A 1023 38.03 -16.82 8.22
C PHE A 1023 39.24 -16.55 9.12
N HIS A 1024 40.21 -17.46 9.10
CA HIS A 1024 41.43 -17.36 9.92
C HIS A 1024 42.51 -16.61 9.15
N THR A 1025 42.89 -15.44 9.65
CA THR A 1025 43.94 -14.59 9.06
C THR A 1025 45.16 -14.47 9.99
N PRO A 1026 46.35 -14.03 9.50
CA PRO A 1026 47.50 -13.69 10.34
C PRO A 1026 47.21 -12.67 11.46
N TYR A 1027 46.10 -11.93 11.38
CA TYR A 1027 45.70 -10.89 12.32
C TYR A 1027 44.56 -11.31 13.25
N GLY A 1028 43.99 -12.51 13.07
CA GLY A 1028 42.90 -13.06 13.88
C GLY A 1028 41.77 -13.71 13.08
N GLU A 1029 40.77 -14.21 13.80
CA GLU A 1029 39.50 -14.70 13.25
C GLU A 1029 38.59 -13.52 12.87
N VAL A 1030 38.02 -13.55 11.66
CA VAL A 1030 37.08 -12.53 11.15
C VAL A 1030 35.95 -13.17 10.35
N PHE A 1031 34.80 -12.48 10.25
CA PHE A 1031 33.70 -12.89 9.39
C PHE A 1031 33.88 -12.33 7.97
N LEU A 1032 33.21 -12.90 6.96
CA LEU A 1032 33.25 -12.40 5.58
C LEU A 1032 32.77 -10.94 5.49
N LYS A 1033 31.79 -10.57 6.31
CA LYS A 1033 31.28 -9.19 6.44
C LYS A 1033 32.33 -8.18 6.94
N ASP A 1034 33.40 -8.63 7.59
CA ASP A 1034 34.47 -7.76 8.12
C ASP A 1034 35.67 -7.65 7.15
N LEU A 1035 35.78 -8.56 6.19
CA LEU A 1035 36.82 -8.53 5.15
C LEU A 1035 36.61 -7.36 4.17
N SER A 1036 37.67 -6.99 3.43
CA SER A 1036 37.60 -5.89 2.46
C SER A 1036 36.76 -6.24 1.22
N LEU A 1037 36.32 -5.23 0.47
CA LEU A 1037 35.41 -5.42 -0.66
C LEU A 1037 35.98 -6.34 -1.77
N GLY A 1038 37.30 -6.37 -1.96
CA GLY A 1038 37.96 -7.29 -2.88
C GLY A 1038 37.84 -8.76 -2.46
N TYR A 1039 38.00 -9.07 -1.17
CA TYR A 1039 37.80 -10.42 -0.64
C TYR A 1039 36.33 -10.86 -0.77
N LYS A 1040 35.42 -9.97 -0.35
CA LYS A 1040 33.97 -10.17 -0.40
C LYS A 1040 33.49 -10.51 -1.80
N THR A 1041 33.79 -9.65 -2.77
CA THR A 1041 33.39 -9.85 -4.17
C THR A 1041 34.03 -11.12 -4.73
N MET A 1042 35.33 -11.34 -4.53
CA MET A 1042 36.04 -12.55 -4.98
C MET A 1042 35.41 -13.84 -4.43
N ALA A 1043 35.12 -13.90 -3.12
CA ALA A 1043 34.47 -15.05 -2.50
C ALA A 1043 33.09 -15.33 -3.11
N ALA A 1044 32.28 -14.29 -3.37
CA ALA A 1044 30.92 -14.42 -3.88
C ALA A 1044 30.84 -15.12 -5.24
N TRP A 1045 31.57 -14.63 -6.25
CA TRP A 1045 31.53 -15.24 -7.58
C TRP A 1045 32.30 -16.57 -7.64
N MET A 1046 33.32 -16.77 -6.79
CA MET A 1046 34.01 -18.06 -6.69
C MET A 1046 33.16 -19.16 -6.05
N VAL A 1047 32.40 -18.87 -4.99
CA VAL A 1047 31.44 -19.86 -4.44
C VAL A 1047 30.35 -20.15 -5.45
N ASP A 1048 29.76 -19.12 -6.09
CA ASP A 1048 28.68 -19.35 -7.05
C ASP A 1048 29.13 -20.14 -8.28
N LEU A 1049 30.26 -19.78 -8.91
CA LEU A 1049 30.79 -20.52 -10.07
C LEU A 1049 31.11 -21.98 -9.71
N THR A 1050 31.82 -22.19 -8.60
CA THR A 1050 32.20 -23.53 -8.12
C THR A 1050 30.94 -24.36 -7.84
N ARG A 1051 29.97 -23.79 -7.09
CA ARG A 1051 28.68 -24.43 -6.81
C ARG A 1051 27.95 -24.83 -8.09
N ARG A 1052 27.82 -23.92 -9.06
CA ARG A 1052 27.12 -24.20 -10.33
C ARG A 1052 27.77 -25.33 -11.11
N LEU A 1053 29.10 -25.39 -11.15
CA LEU A 1053 29.82 -26.50 -11.79
C LEU A 1053 29.56 -27.83 -11.09
N PHE A 1054 29.55 -27.86 -9.75
CA PHE A 1054 29.14 -29.05 -8.99
C PHE A 1054 27.64 -29.41 -9.12
N ASP A 1055 26.76 -28.44 -9.38
CA ASP A 1055 25.33 -28.69 -9.64
C ASP A 1055 25.11 -29.23 -11.07
N LEU A 1056 25.95 -28.80 -12.01
CA LEU A 1056 25.90 -29.13 -13.44
C LEU A 1056 26.59 -30.46 -13.79
N TYR A 1057 27.63 -30.83 -13.03
CA TYR A 1057 28.42 -32.05 -13.22
C TYR A 1057 28.47 -32.91 -11.94
N PRO A 1058 27.32 -33.38 -11.42
CA PRO A 1058 27.27 -34.11 -10.15
C PRO A 1058 28.05 -35.44 -10.17
N ASP A 1059 28.15 -36.08 -11.34
CA ASP A 1059 28.82 -37.38 -11.53
C ASP A 1059 30.30 -37.27 -11.95
N SER A 1060 30.85 -36.06 -12.10
CA SER A 1060 32.27 -35.88 -12.46
C SER A 1060 33.18 -36.02 -11.24
N ASN A 1061 34.33 -36.68 -11.43
CA ASN A 1061 35.38 -36.79 -10.42
C ASN A 1061 36.12 -35.46 -10.16
N ASP A 1062 36.07 -34.51 -11.11
CA ASP A 1062 36.57 -33.14 -10.92
C ASP A 1062 35.69 -32.14 -11.70
N PRO A 1063 34.52 -31.75 -11.16
CA PRO A 1063 33.54 -30.85 -11.81
C PRO A 1063 34.11 -29.49 -12.24
N LEU A 1064 35.24 -29.07 -11.68
CA LEU A 1064 35.88 -27.78 -11.94
C LEU A 1064 36.77 -27.82 -13.20
N SER A 1065 37.24 -29.02 -13.56
CA SER A 1065 37.92 -29.27 -14.83
C SER A 1065 36.95 -29.52 -15.99
N GLU A 1066 35.64 -29.36 -15.80
CA GLU A 1066 34.65 -29.59 -16.86
C GLU A 1066 34.34 -28.34 -17.72
N PRO A 1067 33.79 -28.52 -18.94
CA PRO A 1067 33.57 -27.44 -19.89
C PRO A 1067 32.62 -26.34 -19.40
N ALA A 1068 33.05 -25.09 -19.48
CA ALA A 1068 32.18 -23.94 -19.26
C ALA A 1068 32.64 -22.72 -20.05
N VAL A 1069 31.74 -21.77 -20.25
CA VAL A 1069 32.05 -20.41 -20.71
C VAL A 1069 31.79 -19.46 -19.54
N VAL A 1070 32.75 -18.59 -19.21
CA VAL A 1070 32.63 -17.64 -18.10
C VAL A 1070 32.89 -16.22 -18.60
N LEU A 1071 31.89 -15.35 -18.43
CA LEU A 1071 31.93 -13.93 -18.80
C LEU A 1071 32.13 -13.10 -17.52
N VAL A 1072 33.16 -12.26 -17.44
CA VAL A 1072 33.40 -11.41 -16.26
C VAL A 1072 33.66 -9.96 -16.66
N ASP A 1073 32.79 -9.04 -16.24
CA ASP A 1073 32.99 -7.61 -16.45
C ASP A 1073 33.88 -7.03 -15.33
N GLU A 1074 34.88 -6.22 -15.71
CA GLU A 1074 35.87 -5.55 -14.86
C GLU A 1074 36.59 -6.48 -13.87
N ILE A 1075 37.19 -7.59 -14.34
CA ILE A 1075 37.75 -8.65 -13.48
C ILE A 1075 38.75 -8.15 -12.42
N ASP A 1076 39.46 -7.05 -12.68
CA ASP A 1076 40.37 -6.35 -11.76
C ASP A 1076 39.72 -5.52 -10.64
N LEU A 1077 38.41 -5.23 -10.73
CA LEU A 1077 37.73 -4.30 -9.83
C LEU A 1077 37.86 -4.75 -8.36
N HIS A 1078 38.23 -3.80 -7.50
CA HIS A 1078 38.49 -3.98 -6.06
C HIS A 1078 39.63 -4.96 -5.69
N LEU A 1079 40.42 -5.47 -6.64
CA LEU A 1079 41.56 -6.35 -6.36
C LEU A 1079 42.86 -5.58 -6.13
N HIS A 1080 43.69 -6.07 -5.21
CA HIS A 1080 45.03 -5.53 -4.98
C HIS A 1080 45.96 -5.80 -6.19
N PRO A 1081 46.83 -4.85 -6.59
CA PRO A 1081 47.72 -4.99 -7.75
C PRO A 1081 48.55 -6.28 -7.81
N ALA A 1082 48.99 -6.82 -6.67
CA ALA A 1082 49.71 -8.10 -6.63
C ALA A 1082 48.84 -9.26 -7.13
N TRP A 1083 47.59 -9.32 -6.69
CA TRP A 1083 46.66 -10.41 -7.00
C TRP A 1083 46.18 -10.35 -8.46
N GLN A 1084 46.08 -9.16 -9.05
CA GLN A 1084 45.75 -8.98 -10.46
C GLN A 1084 46.75 -9.71 -11.39
N ARG A 1085 48.00 -9.91 -10.96
CA ARG A 1085 49.00 -10.70 -11.70
C ARG A 1085 48.84 -12.21 -11.52
N GLU A 1086 48.31 -12.66 -10.39
CA GLU A 1086 48.25 -14.08 -10.01
C GLU A 1086 46.90 -14.72 -10.36
N LEU A 1087 45.81 -13.94 -10.38
CA LEU A 1087 44.44 -14.42 -10.58
C LEU A 1087 44.25 -15.29 -11.83
N ILE A 1088 44.78 -14.88 -12.99
CA ILE A 1088 44.62 -15.67 -14.22
C ILE A 1088 45.32 -17.03 -14.11
N ASN A 1089 46.51 -17.06 -13.51
CA ASN A 1089 47.28 -18.30 -13.32
C ASN A 1089 46.59 -19.23 -12.32
N PHE A 1090 46.04 -18.66 -11.24
CA PHE A 1090 45.19 -19.40 -10.30
C PHE A 1090 43.99 -20.05 -11.02
N LEU A 1091 43.18 -19.25 -11.73
CA LEU A 1091 41.99 -19.73 -12.44
C LEU A 1091 42.36 -20.76 -13.52
N ASN A 1092 43.45 -20.56 -14.26
CA ASN A 1092 43.94 -21.51 -15.26
C ASN A 1092 44.25 -22.89 -14.68
N SER A 1093 44.80 -22.94 -13.46
CA SER A 1093 45.19 -24.18 -12.78
C SER A 1093 44.01 -25.02 -12.29
N ARG A 1094 42.84 -24.41 -12.07
CA ARG A 1094 41.65 -25.08 -11.51
C ARG A 1094 40.56 -25.31 -12.55
N PHE A 1095 40.34 -24.34 -13.43
CA PHE A 1095 39.31 -24.37 -14.45
C PHE A 1095 39.92 -24.75 -15.79
N THR A 1096 40.28 -26.03 -15.94
CA THR A 1096 41.17 -26.49 -17.02
C THR A 1096 40.52 -26.39 -18.40
N LYS A 1097 39.24 -26.77 -18.54
CA LYS A 1097 38.44 -26.70 -19.80
C LYS A 1097 37.54 -25.46 -19.93
N THR A 1098 37.68 -24.45 -19.07
CA THR A 1098 36.79 -23.28 -19.07
C THR A 1098 37.29 -22.15 -19.98
N GLN A 1099 36.43 -21.63 -20.87
CA GLN A 1099 36.67 -20.43 -21.68
C GLN A 1099 36.32 -19.17 -20.89
N PHE A 1100 37.29 -18.33 -20.57
CA PHE A 1100 37.11 -17.03 -19.93
C PHE A 1100 37.12 -15.90 -20.97
N ILE A 1101 36.06 -15.08 -20.97
CA ILE A 1101 35.97 -13.85 -21.77
C ILE A 1101 35.70 -12.70 -20.81
N VAL A 1102 36.71 -11.85 -20.59
CA VAL A 1102 36.71 -10.88 -19.50
C VAL A 1102 36.98 -9.47 -20.01
N THR A 1103 36.50 -8.46 -19.30
CA THR A 1103 36.89 -7.07 -19.55
C THR A 1103 37.81 -6.59 -18.42
N SER A 1104 38.73 -5.69 -18.74
CA SER A 1104 39.66 -5.14 -17.74
C SER A 1104 40.09 -3.71 -18.03
N HIS A 1105 40.43 -2.99 -16.96
CA HIS A 1105 41.10 -1.69 -17.00
C HIS A 1105 42.55 -1.72 -16.49
N SER A 1106 43.05 -2.89 -16.07
CA SER A 1106 44.36 -3.03 -15.46
C SER A 1106 45.41 -3.58 -16.43
N PRO A 1107 46.57 -2.92 -16.59
CA PRO A 1107 47.72 -3.48 -17.32
C PRO A 1107 48.31 -4.72 -16.63
N LEU A 1108 47.99 -4.97 -15.36
CA LEU A 1108 48.50 -6.09 -14.56
C LEU A 1108 47.78 -7.40 -14.87
N ILE A 1109 46.48 -7.34 -15.19
CA ILE A 1109 45.71 -8.47 -15.72
C ILE A 1109 46.29 -8.89 -17.09
N VAL A 1110 46.59 -7.91 -17.96
CA VAL A 1110 47.20 -8.14 -19.28
C VAL A 1110 48.58 -8.79 -19.17
N GLN A 1111 49.38 -8.38 -18.18
CA GLN A 1111 50.69 -8.98 -17.89
C GLN A 1111 50.60 -10.38 -17.26
N GLY A 1112 49.45 -10.76 -16.69
CA GLY A 1112 49.27 -12.00 -15.90
C GLY A 1112 49.21 -13.30 -16.72
N ASN A 1113 48.99 -13.24 -18.04
CA ASN A 1113 48.91 -14.43 -18.90
C ASN A 1113 49.52 -14.19 -20.29
N ASN A 1114 50.49 -15.03 -20.65
CA ASN A 1114 51.25 -14.92 -21.90
C ASN A 1114 50.50 -15.41 -23.15
N GLU A 1115 49.40 -16.14 -22.97
CA GLU A 1115 48.65 -16.82 -24.05
C GLU A 1115 47.23 -16.26 -24.22
N ALA A 1116 46.88 -15.19 -23.50
CA ALA A 1116 45.57 -14.55 -23.62
C ALA A 1116 45.43 -13.76 -24.95
N ASN A 1117 44.27 -13.90 -25.58
CA ASN A 1117 43.87 -13.09 -26.73
C ASN A 1117 43.47 -11.69 -26.25
N ILE A 1118 44.26 -10.67 -26.58
CA ILE A 1118 44.04 -9.29 -26.15
C ILE A 1118 43.32 -8.52 -27.26
N VAL A 1119 42.14 -7.98 -26.94
CA VAL A 1119 41.30 -7.24 -27.88
C VAL A 1119 41.08 -5.83 -27.35
N LEU A 1120 41.58 -4.83 -28.07
CA LEU A 1120 41.48 -3.43 -27.70
C LEU A 1120 40.34 -2.74 -28.44
N LEU A 1121 39.45 -2.07 -27.71
CA LEU A 1121 38.38 -1.24 -28.26
C LEU A 1121 38.87 0.21 -28.39
N ARG A 1122 39.26 0.62 -29.59
CA ARG A 1122 39.70 1.99 -29.91
C ARG A 1122 38.51 2.86 -30.35
N LYS A 1123 38.47 4.13 -29.94
CA LYS A 1123 37.51 5.11 -30.46
C LYS A 1123 38.07 5.75 -31.74
N GLU A 1124 37.37 5.62 -32.86
CA GLU A 1124 37.72 6.25 -34.13
C GLU A 1124 36.59 7.20 -34.56
N GLY A 1125 36.82 8.50 -34.38
CA GLY A 1125 35.83 9.54 -34.65
C GLY A 1125 34.58 9.39 -33.79
N ASP A 1126 33.50 8.89 -34.39
CA ASP A 1126 32.17 8.78 -33.78
C ASP A 1126 31.70 7.32 -33.57
N HIS A 1127 32.62 6.36 -33.65
CA HIS A 1127 32.38 4.94 -33.43
C HIS A 1127 33.60 4.25 -32.79
N VAL A 1128 33.43 2.96 -32.46
CA VAL A 1128 34.47 2.12 -31.86
C VAL A 1128 34.88 1.04 -32.84
N VAL A 1129 36.18 0.71 -32.89
CA VAL A 1129 36.76 -0.39 -33.67
C VAL A 1129 37.49 -1.40 -32.77
N LEU A 1130 37.44 -2.68 -33.14
CA LEU A 1130 38.20 -3.76 -32.50
C LEU A 1130 39.59 -3.92 -33.14
N ASP A 1131 40.63 -3.80 -32.31
CA ASP A 1131 42.02 -4.10 -32.67
C ASP A 1131 42.51 -5.37 -31.93
N SER A 1132 42.84 -6.41 -32.70
CA SER A 1132 43.36 -7.70 -32.23
C SER A 1132 44.78 -8.01 -32.74
N SER A 1133 45.52 -6.97 -33.16
CA SER A 1133 46.91 -7.10 -33.63
C SER A 1133 47.93 -7.36 -32.49
N LEU A 1134 47.49 -7.19 -31.24
CA LEU A 1134 48.30 -7.14 -30.03
C LEU A 1134 48.65 -8.52 -29.45
N LYS A 1135 49.56 -9.26 -30.10
CA LYS A 1135 49.85 -10.67 -29.76
C LYS A 1135 51.02 -10.94 -28.80
N HIS A 1136 51.85 -9.95 -28.46
CA HIS A 1136 53.09 -10.17 -27.68
C HIS A 1136 53.40 -9.04 -26.67
N ILE A 1137 52.58 -8.94 -25.62
CA ILE A 1137 52.72 -7.94 -24.54
C ILE A 1137 53.36 -8.52 -23.27
N SER A 1138 53.43 -9.84 -23.14
CA SER A 1138 53.98 -10.58 -21.98
C SER A 1138 55.39 -10.17 -21.53
N SER A 1139 56.23 -9.76 -22.48
CA SER A 1139 57.62 -9.33 -22.21
C SER A 1139 57.75 -7.84 -21.89
N TRP A 1140 56.65 -7.09 -21.85
CA TRP A 1140 56.66 -5.65 -21.58
C TRP A 1140 56.54 -5.38 -20.09
N ARG A 1141 57.25 -4.35 -19.63
CA ARG A 1141 57.05 -3.81 -18.29
C ARG A 1141 55.77 -2.99 -18.21
N VAL A 1142 55.26 -2.79 -17.00
CA VAL A 1142 54.00 -2.06 -16.77
C VAL A 1142 54.05 -0.62 -17.29
N ASP A 1143 55.20 0.07 -17.18
CA ASP A 1143 55.40 1.41 -17.76
C ASP A 1143 55.30 1.40 -19.29
N GLN A 1144 55.79 0.36 -19.96
CA GLN A 1144 55.70 0.19 -21.41
C GLN A 1144 54.27 -0.15 -21.86
N ILE A 1145 53.55 -0.99 -21.10
CA ILE A 1145 52.14 -1.30 -21.35
C ILE A 1145 51.29 -0.03 -21.21
N LEU A 1146 51.48 0.72 -20.12
CA LEU A 1146 50.80 1.98 -19.84
C LEU A 1146 51.07 3.04 -20.92
N THR A 1147 52.31 3.14 -21.40
CA THR A 1147 52.72 4.15 -22.40
C THR A 1147 52.53 3.73 -23.86
N SER A 1148 52.04 2.51 -24.10
CA SER A 1148 51.66 2.03 -25.43
C SER A 1148 50.28 2.51 -25.85
N ASP A 1149 49.97 2.34 -27.15
CA ASP A 1149 48.65 2.54 -27.75
C ASP A 1149 47.48 1.82 -27.03
N ILE A 1150 47.75 0.87 -26.15
CA ILE A 1150 46.76 0.11 -25.38
C ILE A 1150 46.09 0.97 -24.31
N PHE A 1151 46.88 1.80 -23.61
CA PHE A 1151 46.43 2.65 -22.52
C PHE A 1151 46.66 4.15 -22.79
N GLY A 1152 47.47 4.49 -23.80
CA GLY A 1152 47.57 5.84 -24.38
C GLY A 1152 48.29 6.88 -23.52
N LEU A 1153 49.02 6.50 -22.46
CA LEU A 1153 49.72 7.47 -21.63
C LEU A 1153 50.99 7.97 -22.33
N LYS A 1154 51.16 9.29 -22.40
CA LYS A 1154 52.36 9.91 -23.00
C LYS A 1154 53.65 9.63 -22.22
N SER A 1155 53.51 9.39 -20.91
CA SER A 1155 54.61 9.07 -20.01
C SER A 1155 54.11 8.30 -18.79
N ALA A 1156 54.97 7.47 -18.22
CA ALA A 1156 54.76 6.89 -16.88
C ALA A 1156 55.18 7.85 -15.75
N TRP A 1157 55.79 9.01 -16.09
CA TRP A 1157 56.11 10.05 -15.12
C TRP A 1157 54.89 10.90 -14.76
N PRO A 1158 54.81 11.47 -13.54
CA PRO A 1158 53.80 12.46 -13.20
C PRO A 1158 53.85 13.66 -14.15
N LYS A 1159 52.68 14.19 -14.53
CA LYS A 1159 52.53 15.28 -15.51
C LYS A 1159 53.40 16.51 -15.23
N SER A 1160 53.60 16.86 -13.96
CA SER A 1160 54.51 17.95 -13.54
C SER A 1160 55.96 17.70 -13.92
N LYS A 1161 56.44 16.45 -13.81
CA LYS A 1161 57.79 16.05 -14.24
C LYS A 1161 57.89 15.84 -15.75
N GLU A 1162 56.80 15.43 -16.42
CA GLU A 1162 56.75 15.31 -17.88
C GLU A 1162 57.09 16.64 -18.59
N GLU A 1163 56.51 17.76 -18.14
CA GLU A 1163 56.80 19.08 -18.71
C GLU A 1163 58.27 19.50 -18.51
N LEU A 1164 58.84 19.22 -17.33
CA LEU A 1164 60.24 19.52 -17.02
C LEU A 1164 61.20 18.63 -17.82
N LEU A 1165 60.91 17.33 -17.96
CA LEU A 1165 61.70 16.41 -18.77
C LEU A 1165 61.67 16.79 -20.26
N ASN A 1166 60.53 17.24 -20.78
CA ASN A 1166 60.40 17.74 -22.15
C ASN A 1166 61.21 19.03 -22.36
N LYS A 1167 61.15 20.00 -21.42
CA LYS A 1167 61.98 21.22 -21.46
C LYS A 1167 63.48 20.87 -21.39
N ARG A 1168 63.88 19.96 -20.49
CA ARG A 1168 65.26 19.44 -20.37
C ARG A 1168 65.76 18.83 -21.68
N LYS A 1169 64.95 17.98 -22.33
CA LYS A 1169 65.27 17.36 -23.62
C LYS A 1169 65.37 18.38 -24.76
N ALA A 1170 64.54 19.41 -24.76
CA ALA A 1170 64.59 20.50 -25.74
C ALA A 1170 65.86 21.36 -25.61
N ILE A 1171 66.35 21.60 -24.39
CA ILE A 1171 67.63 22.29 -24.16
C ILE A 1171 68.81 21.40 -24.58
N LEU A 1172 68.85 20.15 -24.09
CA LEU A 1172 69.94 19.18 -24.37
C LEU A 1172 70.05 18.72 -25.84
N SER A 1173 69.11 19.09 -26.71
CA SER A 1173 69.15 18.77 -28.15
C SER A 1173 69.71 19.91 -29.02
N LYS A 1174 70.09 21.05 -28.41
CA LYS A 1174 70.84 22.12 -29.07
C LYS A 1174 72.29 21.71 -29.34
N SER A 1175 72.86 22.16 -30.46
CA SER A 1175 74.24 21.86 -30.85
C SER A 1175 75.29 22.60 -30.02
N GLU A 1176 74.94 23.80 -29.53
CA GLU A 1176 75.70 24.59 -28.56
C GLU A 1176 74.70 25.13 -27.52
N LEU A 1177 75.11 25.16 -26.25
CA LEU A 1177 74.32 25.71 -25.14
C LEU A 1177 74.78 27.13 -24.86
N SER A 1178 73.83 28.04 -24.66
CA SER A 1178 74.11 29.41 -24.19
C SER A 1178 74.11 29.49 -22.67
N ASP A 1179 74.73 30.52 -22.08
CA ASP A 1179 74.73 30.76 -20.62
C ASP A 1179 73.30 30.81 -20.00
N ASP A 1180 72.30 31.21 -20.78
CA ASP A 1180 70.88 31.22 -20.39
C ASP A 1180 70.26 29.81 -20.49
N ASP A 1181 70.67 29.00 -21.46
CA ASP A 1181 70.30 27.58 -21.54
C ASP A 1181 70.92 26.75 -20.41
N GLU A 1182 72.19 27.01 -20.04
CA GLU A 1182 72.84 26.34 -18.90
C GLU A 1182 72.13 26.66 -17.58
N LYS A 1183 71.83 27.94 -17.31
CA LYS A 1183 71.07 28.34 -16.10
C LYS A 1183 69.67 27.76 -16.05
N ARG A 1184 68.98 27.68 -17.20
CA ARG A 1184 67.66 27.03 -17.28
C ARG A 1184 67.76 25.52 -17.07
N LEU A 1185 68.82 24.90 -17.57
CA LEU A 1185 69.08 23.47 -17.37
C LEU A 1185 69.36 23.18 -15.88
N GLU A 1186 70.21 23.97 -15.21
CA GLU A 1186 70.47 23.85 -13.77
C GLU A 1186 69.18 23.99 -12.95
N ALA A 1187 68.36 25.01 -13.21
CA ALA A 1187 67.08 25.21 -12.53
C ALA A 1187 66.11 24.04 -12.75
N ILE A 1188 66.06 23.48 -13.97
CA ILE A 1188 65.23 22.30 -14.26
C ILE A 1188 65.77 21.03 -13.58
N GLU A 1189 67.10 20.87 -13.46
CA GLU A 1189 67.69 19.72 -12.74
C GLU A 1189 67.53 19.82 -11.22
N GLU A 1190 67.54 21.03 -10.65
CA GLU A 1190 67.18 21.27 -9.25
C GLU A 1190 65.69 20.96 -8.99
N GLU A 1191 64.78 21.43 -9.86
CA GLU A 1191 63.33 21.20 -9.75
C GLU A 1191 62.92 19.73 -10.00
N LEU A 1192 63.58 19.03 -10.92
CA LEU A 1192 63.36 17.59 -11.15
C LEU A 1192 63.81 16.73 -9.96
N GLY A 1193 64.85 17.17 -9.25
CA GLY A 1193 65.42 16.52 -8.07
C GLY A 1193 65.93 15.10 -8.33
N TYR A 1194 65.84 14.24 -7.31
CA TYR A 1194 66.17 12.82 -7.47
C TYR A 1194 65.10 12.10 -8.31
N LEU A 1195 65.53 11.49 -9.40
CA LEU A 1195 64.75 10.52 -10.16
C LEU A 1195 65.33 9.14 -9.86
N PRO A 1196 64.58 8.20 -9.26
CA PRO A 1196 65.07 6.85 -9.07
C PRO A 1196 65.23 6.18 -10.43
N VAL A 1197 66.44 5.73 -10.73
CA VAL A 1197 66.75 4.95 -11.94
C VAL A 1197 67.18 3.56 -11.45
N GLY A 1198 66.29 2.58 -11.56
CA GLY A 1198 66.52 1.23 -11.04
C GLY A 1198 65.19 0.58 -10.64
N GLU A 1199 65.08 -0.74 -10.84
CA GLU A 1199 63.84 -1.49 -10.55
C GLU A 1199 63.82 -2.00 -9.10
N THR A 1200 64.98 -2.32 -8.52
CA THR A 1200 65.13 -2.71 -7.11
C THR A 1200 65.87 -1.64 -6.29
N PRO A 1201 65.76 -1.66 -4.94
CA PRO A 1201 66.55 -0.78 -4.08
C PRO A 1201 68.06 -0.88 -4.31
N ARG A 1202 68.57 -2.06 -4.72
CA ARG A 1202 69.99 -2.27 -5.06
C ARG A 1202 70.38 -1.62 -6.39
N ASP A 1203 69.50 -1.62 -7.39
CA ASP A 1203 69.77 -0.95 -8.66
C ASP A 1203 69.78 0.57 -8.48
N ILE A 1204 68.84 1.07 -7.66
CA ILE A 1204 68.76 2.48 -7.27
C ILE A 1204 70.01 2.88 -6.49
N GLU A 1205 70.49 2.05 -5.55
CA GLU A 1205 71.74 2.26 -4.81
C GLU A 1205 72.98 2.21 -5.73
N ALA A 1206 73.04 1.25 -6.67
CA ALA A 1206 74.11 1.15 -7.65
C ALA A 1206 74.16 2.37 -8.59
N MET A 1207 73.01 2.85 -9.05
CA MET A 1207 72.91 4.07 -9.88
C MET A 1207 73.24 5.33 -9.09
N ASP A 1208 72.90 5.41 -7.81
CA ASP A 1208 73.31 6.51 -6.92
C ASP A 1208 74.83 6.50 -6.66
N ILE A 1209 75.46 5.32 -6.52
CA ILE A 1209 76.91 5.17 -6.47
C ILE A 1209 77.56 5.63 -7.80
N ILE A 1210 77.01 5.23 -8.95
CA ILE A 1210 77.49 5.67 -10.28
C ILE A 1210 77.35 7.20 -10.42
N ARG A 1211 76.23 7.79 -9.95
CA ARG A 1211 75.99 9.24 -9.97
C ARG A 1211 77.00 9.98 -9.10
N LYS A 1212 77.19 9.53 -7.85
CA LYS A 1212 78.20 10.08 -6.92
C LYS A 1212 79.62 9.98 -7.48
N ALA A 1213 79.95 8.87 -8.16
CA ALA A 1213 81.23 8.73 -8.85
C ALA A 1213 81.37 9.71 -10.03
N ALA A 1214 80.32 9.90 -10.83
CA ALA A 1214 80.31 10.87 -11.93
C ALA A 1214 80.44 12.32 -11.44
N ASP A 1215 79.76 12.69 -10.35
CA ASP A 1215 79.86 14.01 -9.73
C ASP A 1215 81.25 14.27 -9.11
N TYR A 1216 81.86 13.24 -8.52
CA TYR A 1216 83.24 13.29 -8.03
C TYR A 1216 84.27 13.45 -9.16
N ILE A 1217 84.05 12.79 -10.30
CA ILE A 1217 84.87 12.96 -11.51
C ILE A 1217 84.71 14.37 -12.08
N LYS A 1218 83.48 14.88 -12.22
CA LYS A 1218 83.21 16.26 -12.68
C LYS A 1218 83.91 17.32 -11.82
N LYS A 1219 83.88 17.19 -10.49
CA LYS A 1219 84.59 18.12 -9.59
C LYS A 1219 86.10 18.08 -9.80
N ASN A 1220 86.70 16.90 -9.87
CA ASN A 1220 88.15 16.77 -10.12
C ASN A 1220 88.59 17.35 -11.49
N ASP A 1221 87.74 17.28 -12.51
CA ASP A 1221 88.02 17.89 -13.83
C ASP A 1221 87.84 19.42 -13.83
N GLN A 1222 86.95 19.96 -12.99
CA GLN A 1222 86.88 21.40 -12.72
C GLN A 1222 88.10 21.89 -11.94
N ASP A 1223 88.52 21.19 -10.89
CA ASP A 1223 89.70 21.53 -10.08
C ASP A 1223 91.03 21.47 -10.88
N LYS A 1224 91.11 20.58 -11.87
CA LYS A 1224 92.22 20.53 -12.85
C LYS A 1224 92.20 21.68 -13.87
N LYS A 1225 91.05 22.28 -14.14
CA LYS A 1225 90.94 23.47 -15.00
C LYS A 1225 91.34 24.74 -14.26
N THR A 1226 91.01 24.86 -12.97
CA THR A 1226 91.48 25.99 -12.12
C THR A 1226 92.98 25.95 -11.82
N THR A 1227 93.58 24.77 -11.67
CA THR A 1227 95.05 24.65 -11.44
C THR A 1227 95.93 24.81 -12.69
N ASN A 1228 95.36 24.77 -13.90
CA ASN A 1228 96.06 25.15 -15.14
C ASN A 1228 95.80 26.60 -15.58
N ALA A 1229 95.12 27.38 -14.74
CA ALA A 1229 94.78 28.79 -14.97
C ALA A 1229 95.40 29.76 -13.94
N SER A 1230 96.48 29.32 -13.27
CA SER A 1230 97.29 30.09 -12.30
C SER A 1230 98.74 30.17 -12.74
#